data_AF-A0A135T7J8-F1
#
_entry.id   AF-A0A135T7J8-F1
#
_cell.length_a   1.000
_cell.length_b   1.000
_cell.length_c   1.000
_cell.angle_alpha   90.00
_cell.angle_beta   90.00
_cell.angle_gamma   90.00
#
_symmetry.space_group_name_H-M   'P 1'
#
loop_
_entity.id
_entity.type
_entity.pdbx_description
1 polymer ?
#
loop_
_entity_poly.entity_id
_entity_poly.type
_entity_poly.pdbx_seq_one_letter_code
_entity_poly.pdbx_strand_id
1 'polypeptide(L)'
;MYMGLSQVHLPADEVLSSPVQLLNMASRHRVSRTFAPHSFLAKLSRELMSKQTSSSDGDLDLGCLQWLGSGGEANTVDVCEALQTQLEKYGARKDIIVPGFVMTETCAGCIYNTNCPTCDRGQTHQHVTVGKGISGLQLRVRLSDGNYPFAFADAGQVGHLELSGDVVFGGYFNDRESTAATFRDDGWFITGDLACVNHDGQLILQGRSKDTIIINGVKYAPDELEHRLEKEVIQGAVPGSFCCFPTLPQSSDTEQIVVAYLPSVEENDIRTRLETHDRVVDVIGLHTSSSAIVLPLNAVDLKPSTLGKLPMGAIKSAFEKGRYAQHLRKASEAERVEHDVAEETVSPLETLVRHEIQEYFQVKGSHLSIERSVFLLGATSMDLIKIARLISDRLQLRERLTLSQVLRNPTPRRLAMVIEGSEGKDAVGSPVVTLRSEGRKTPLWLVHPGVGEILVFMNLVRLIDDRPVYAFRAEGLDSGISPFASLDELLDCYFNHLKVVQPKGPYAIAGYSFGSMIAFELCKRLETAGDEVIYCGCWNLPPHIKHRMRQLGWVEYLANLFHFTKLMGQDQATHQISMLRTFSKQGAVAHLRALSDSDRWLELGLGEEEFVKWADLASSLQHLARDYEPRGTTRSMDVFIADPLKEVAVDREDWVQNKLSRWREFVSDVQFHNVPDEHYSMLDEINVSRFAEKLKEILEAREGPLRRGL
;
A
#
# COMPACT_ATOMS: atom_id res chain seq x y z
N MET A 1 -22.72 0.02 -24.71
CA MET A 1 -24.16 -0.16 -24.46
C MET A 1 -24.58 0.89 -23.43
N TYR A 2 -25.47 1.83 -23.76
CA TYR A 2 -26.00 2.80 -22.80
C TYR A 2 -27.40 2.32 -22.39
N MET A 3 -27.54 1.88 -21.14
CA MET A 3 -28.79 1.30 -20.63
C MET A 3 -29.68 2.32 -19.91
N GLY A 4 -29.29 3.59 -19.85
CA GLY A 4 -30.03 4.64 -19.13
C GLY A 4 -30.13 4.42 -17.62
N LEU A 5 -29.21 3.63 -17.04
CA LEU A 5 -29.17 3.34 -15.61
C LEU A 5 -28.34 4.42 -14.88
N SER A 6 -28.89 4.93 -13.78
CA SER A 6 -28.15 5.80 -12.86
C SER A 6 -27.20 4.96 -12.01
N GLN A 7 -25.96 5.39 -11.88
CA GLN A 7 -24.96 4.77 -11.02
C GLN A 7 -24.55 5.76 -9.94
N VAL A 8 -24.51 5.29 -8.69
CA VAL A 8 -23.92 6.02 -7.56
C VAL A 8 -22.53 5.45 -7.36
N HIS A 9 -21.52 6.30 -7.40
CA HIS A 9 -20.12 5.93 -7.17
C HIS A 9 -19.74 6.42 -5.77
N LEU A 10 -19.17 5.52 -4.97
CA LEU A 10 -18.67 5.82 -3.65
C LEU A 10 -17.15 5.61 -3.63
N PRO A 11 -16.39 6.49 -2.99
CA PRO A 11 -14.98 6.25 -2.70
C PRO A 11 -14.82 4.96 -1.87
N ALA A 12 -13.91 4.08 -2.30
CA ALA A 12 -13.74 2.76 -1.67
C ALA A 12 -13.26 2.88 -0.20
N ASP A 13 -12.43 3.88 0.08
CA ASP A 13 -11.90 4.24 1.39
C ASP A 13 -12.97 4.69 2.38
N GLU A 14 -13.96 5.46 1.93
CA GLU A 14 -15.11 5.89 2.76
C GLU A 14 -15.87 4.66 3.26
N VAL A 15 -16.23 3.78 2.33
CA VAL A 15 -16.98 2.56 2.59
C VAL A 15 -16.18 1.54 3.42
N LEU A 16 -14.86 1.42 3.20
CA LEU A 16 -13.99 0.55 3.99
C LEU A 16 -13.81 1.03 5.43
N SER A 17 -13.86 2.34 5.69
CA SER A 17 -13.71 2.91 7.03
C SER A 17 -14.95 2.70 7.91
N SER A 18 -16.15 2.83 7.32
CA SER A 18 -17.43 2.51 7.94
C SER A 18 -18.28 1.69 6.96
N PRO A 19 -18.20 0.35 7.01
CA PRO A 19 -18.99 -0.54 6.18
C PRO A 19 -20.49 -0.23 6.11
N VAL A 20 -21.09 0.24 7.21
CA VAL A 20 -22.51 0.62 7.29
C VAL A 20 -22.88 1.73 6.30
N GLN A 21 -21.92 2.57 5.91
CA GLN A 21 -22.12 3.65 4.94
C GLN A 21 -22.60 3.14 3.57
N LEU A 22 -22.18 1.93 3.17
CA LEU A 22 -22.71 1.30 1.95
C LEU A 22 -24.24 1.14 2.00
N LEU A 23 -24.77 0.79 3.17
CA LEU A 23 -26.21 0.61 3.39
C LEU A 23 -26.93 1.96 3.46
N ASN A 24 -26.35 2.94 4.16
CA ASN A 24 -26.90 4.31 4.21
C ASN A 24 -27.05 4.88 2.80
N MET A 25 -26.00 4.77 1.97
CA MET A 25 -26.03 5.22 0.58
C MET A 25 -27.04 4.43 -0.26
N ALA A 26 -27.11 3.11 -0.08
CA ALA A 26 -28.09 2.28 -0.77
C ALA A 26 -29.53 2.70 -0.44
N SER A 27 -29.82 3.03 0.82
CA SER A 27 -31.11 3.54 1.26
C SER A 27 -31.42 4.92 0.68
N ARG A 28 -30.53 5.92 0.90
CA ARG A 28 -30.73 7.32 0.47
C ARG A 28 -30.96 7.43 -1.04
N HIS A 29 -30.22 6.65 -1.83
CA HIS A 29 -30.31 6.67 -3.29
C HIS A 29 -31.24 5.60 -3.87
N ARG A 30 -31.93 4.81 -3.03
CA ARG A 30 -32.83 3.72 -3.45
C ARG A 30 -32.16 2.75 -4.43
N VAL A 31 -30.92 2.39 -4.14
CA VAL A 31 -30.10 1.51 -4.98
C VAL A 31 -30.75 0.14 -5.10
N SER A 32 -30.88 -0.37 -6.32
CA SER A 32 -31.47 -1.69 -6.58
C SER A 32 -30.44 -2.81 -6.68
N ARG A 33 -29.20 -2.50 -7.05
CA ARG A 33 -28.12 -3.47 -7.18
C ARG A 33 -26.81 -2.85 -6.71
N THR A 34 -26.09 -3.57 -5.87
CA THR A 34 -24.71 -3.25 -5.47
C THR A 34 -23.90 -4.53 -5.32
N PHE A 35 -22.60 -4.42 -5.07
CA PHE A 35 -21.73 -5.56 -4.84
C PHE A 35 -20.60 -5.20 -3.85
N ALA A 36 -20.10 -6.20 -3.14
CA ALA A 36 -18.93 -6.08 -2.28
C ALA A 36 -18.22 -7.44 -2.10
N PRO A 37 -16.89 -7.47 -1.91
CA PRO A 37 -16.16 -8.69 -1.65
C PRO A 37 -16.57 -9.32 -0.31
N HIS A 38 -16.28 -10.61 -0.12
CA HIS A 38 -16.71 -11.36 1.06
C HIS A 38 -16.15 -10.78 2.37
N SER A 39 -14.84 -10.49 2.38
CA SER A 39 -14.15 -9.82 3.49
C SER A 39 -14.84 -8.54 3.96
N PHE A 40 -15.34 -7.73 3.03
CA PHE A 40 -16.12 -6.53 3.33
C PHE A 40 -17.48 -6.87 3.97
N LEU A 41 -18.21 -7.85 3.41
CA LEU A 41 -19.51 -8.29 3.95
C LEU A 41 -19.37 -8.84 5.37
N ALA A 42 -18.26 -9.52 5.67
CA ALA A 42 -17.96 -9.99 7.02
C ALA A 42 -17.74 -8.82 8.01
N LYS A 43 -16.98 -7.80 7.58
CA LYS A 43 -16.78 -6.58 8.38
C LYS A 43 -18.11 -5.85 8.64
N LEU A 44 -18.92 -5.68 7.60
CA LEU A 44 -20.27 -5.11 7.70
C LEU A 44 -21.16 -5.90 8.69
N SER A 45 -21.13 -7.22 8.60
CA SER A 45 -21.88 -8.11 9.50
C SER A 45 -21.47 -7.90 10.95
N ARG A 46 -20.16 -7.85 11.25
CA ARG A 46 -19.65 -7.57 12.60
C ARG A 46 -20.07 -6.21 13.13
N GLU A 47 -19.97 -5.17 12.31
CA GLU A 47 -20.32 -3.81 12.72
C GLU A 47 -21.81 -3.72 13.07
N LEU A 48 -22.70 -4.28 12.24
CA LEU A 48 -24.14 -4.35 12.49
C LEU A 48 -24.51 -5.16 13.74
N MET A 49 -23.70 -6.17 14.09
CA MET A 49 -23.91 -6.98 15.30
C MET A 49 -23.37 -6.30 16.56
N SER A 50 -22.40 -5.39 16.43
CA SER A 50 -21.87 -4.64 17.56
C SER A 50 -22.94 -3.67 18.09
N LYS A 51 -23.18 -3.61 19.41
CA LYS A 51 -24.16 -2.69 20.01
C LYS A 51 -23.74 -1.20 19.95
N GLN A 52 -22.70 -0.87 19.18
CA GLN A 52 -22.13 0.47 18.99
C GLN A 52 -22.59 1.11 17.66
N THR A 53 -23.73 0.70 17.09
CA THR A 53 -24.27 1.28 15.86
C THR A 53 -24.80 2.71 16.08
N SER A 54 -23.90 3.69 16.17
CA SER A 54 -24.21 5.13 16.07
C SER A 54 -24.07 5.66 14.63
N SER A 55 -23.63 4.82 13.67
CA SER A 55 -23.35 5.18 12.27
C SER A 55 -24.47 4.86 11.27
N SER A 56 -25.48 4.06 11.66
CA SER A 56 -26.63 3.78 10.79
C SER A 56 -27.61 4.94 10.80
N ASP A 57 -28.10 5.35 9.63
CA ASP A 57 -29.19 6.32 9.53
C ASP A 57 -30.44 5.79 10.26
N GLY A 58 -31.12 6.68 11.00
CA GLY A 58 -32.30 6.30 11.79
C GLY A 58 -33.48 5.82 10.95
N ASP A 59 -33.47 6.08 9.64
CA ASP A 59 -34.48 5.73 8.65
C ASP A 59 -33.95 4.74 7.57
N LEU A 60 -32.92 3.96 7.88
CA LEU A 60 -32.35 2.97 6.95
C LEU A 60 -33.41 2.00 6.40
N ASP A 61 -33.65 2.05 5.08
CA ASP A 61 -34.60 1.21 4.34
C ASP A 61 -33.93 0.56 3.11
N LEU A 62 -33.77 -0.76 3.17
CA LEU A 62 -33.18 -1.59 2.13
C LEU A 62 -34.23 -2.27 1.23
N GLY A 63 -35.50 -1.88 1.31
CA GLY A 63 -36.58 -2.48 0.50
C GLY A 63 -36.40 -2.32 -1.01
N CYS A 64 -35.62 -1.34 -1.46
CA CYS A 64 -35.27 -1.16 -2.87
C CYS A 64 -34.15 -2.11 -3.34
N LEU A 65 -33.31 -2.60 -2.41
CA LEU A 65 -32.16 -3.43 -2.75
C LEU A 65 -32.62 -4.83 -3.15
N GLN A 66 -32.31 -5.22 -4.38
CA GLN A 66 -32.68 -6.50 -4.97
C GLN A 66 -31.49 -7.42 -5.24
N TRP A 67 -30.27 -6.89 -5.19
CA TRP A 67 -29.05 -7.64 -5.45
C TRP A 67 -27.87 -7.09 -4.66
N LEU A 68 -27.25 -7.92 -3.82
CA LEU A 68 -25.97 -7.67 -3.18
C LEU A 68 -24.97 -8.73 -3.65
N GLY A 69 -24.28 -8.43 -4.75
CA GLY A 69 -23.32 -9.37 -5.35
C GLY A 69 -22.08 -9.53 -4.47
N SER A 70 -21.56 -10.76 -4.37
CA SER A 70 -20.27 -11.01 -3.75
C SER A 70 -19.43 -11.97 -4.58
N GLY A 71 -18.18 -11.60 -4.86
CA GLY A 71 -17.29 -12.38 -5.70
C GLY A 71 -15.85 -11.91 -5.60
N GLY A 72 -14.94 -12.63 -6.24
CA GLY A 72 -13.49 -12.41 -6.12
C GLY A 72 -12.83 -13.14 -4.94
N GLU A 73 -13.64 -13.61 -3.99
CA GLU A 73 -13.24 -14.40 -2.81
C GLU A 73 -14.26 -15.51 -2.55
N ALA A 74 -13.87 -16.57 -1.85
CA ALA A 74 -14.81 -17.59 -1.40
C ALA A 74 -15.73 -17.03 -0.31
N ASN A 75 -17.04 -17.22 -0.48
CA ASN A 75 -18.02 -16.75 0.49
C ASN A 75 -18.32 -17.84 1.52
N THR A 76 -18.31 -17.50 2.80
CA THR A 76 -18.65 -18.43 3.89
C THR A 76 -20.13 -18.41 4.24
N VAL A 77 -20.68 -19.57 4.60
CA VAL A 77 -22.10 -19.73 4.96
C VAL A 77 -22.45 -18.86 6.18
N ASP A 78 -21.62 -18.90 7.22
CA ASP A 78 -21.86 -18.19 8.49
C ASP A 78 -22.00 -16.67 8.31
N VAL A 79 -21.11 -16.05 7.53
CA VAL A 79 -21.16 -14.62 7.27
C VAL A 79 -22.41 -14.26 6.45
N CYS A 80 -22.73 -15.05 5.42
CA CYS A 80 -23.92 -14.81 4.60
C CYS A 80 -25.21 -14.94 5.44
N GLU A 81 -25.31 -15.93 6.33
CA GLU A 81 -26.46 -16.09 7.24
C GLU A 81 -26.57 -14.96 8.26
N ALA A 82 -25.46 -14.62 8.93
CA ALA A 82 -25.42 -13.56 9.92
C ALA A 82 -25.82 -12.22 9.28
N LEU A 83 -25.24 -11.89 8.12
CA LEU A 83 -25.53 -10.64 7.43
C LEU A 83 -26.97 -10.60 6.90
N GLN A 84 -27.46 -11.67 6.25
CA GLN A 84 -28.84 -11.76 5.79
C GLN A 84 -29.82 -11.46 6.92
N THR A 85 -29.58 -12.01 8.12
CA THR A 85 -30.41 -11.79 9.30
C THR A 85 -30.41 -10.33 9.76
N GLN A 86 -29.29 -9.61 9.62
CA GLN A 86 -29.25 -8.18 9.94
C GLN A 86 -29.96 -7.35 8.87
N LEU A 87 -29.71 -7.60 7.58
CA LEU A 87 -30.27 -6.81 6.49
C LEU A 87 -31.80 -6.92 6.42
N GLU A 88 -32.39 -8.07 6.75
CA GLU A 88 -33.84 -8.25 6.82
C GLU A 88 -34.53 -7.32 7.82
N LYS A 89 -33.83 -6.92 8.90
CA LYS A 89 -34.36 -5.96 9.89
C LYS A 89 -34.61 -4.57 9.30
N TYR A 90 -33.89 -4.25 8.21
CA TYR A 90 -33.99 -3.00 7.48
C TYR A 90 -34.77 -3.16 6.17
N GLY A 91 -35.57 -4.22 6.01
CA GLY A 91 -36.46 -4.39 4.85
C GLY A 91 -35.82 -5.04 3.63
N ALA A 92 -34.57 -5.50 3.70
CA ALA A 92 -33.98 -6.29 2.61
C ALA A 92 -34.76 -7.60 2.42
N ARG A 93 -34.89 -8.04 1.17
CA ARG A 93 -35.53 -9.32 0.83
C ARG A 93 -34.71 -10.52 1.30
N LYS A 94 -35.38 -11.67 1.37
CA LYS A 94 -34.71 -12.97 1.49
C LYS A 94 -33.79 -13.22 0.29
N ASP A 95 -32.70 -13.91 0.58
CA ASP A 95 -31.64 -14.28 -0.36
C ASP A 95 -31.09 -13.08 -1.14
N ILE A 96 -30.78 -11.99 -0.43
CA ILE A 96 -30.30 -10.75 -1.06
C ILE A 96 -28.83 -10.85 -1.48
N ILE A 97 -28.05 -11.68 -0.78
CA ILE A 97 -26.64 -11.90 -1.05
C ILE A 97 -26.51 -12.87 -2.23
N VAL A 98 -25.76 -12.46 -3.24
CA VAL A 98 -25.58 -13.24 -4.47
C VAL A 98 -24.10 -13.55 -4.68
N PRO A 99 -23.60 -14.66 -4.09
CA PRO A 99 -22.26 -15.16 -4.37
C PRO A 99 -22.09 -15.46 -5.86
N GLY A 100 -20.92 -15.19 -6.41
CA GLY A 100 -20.66 -15.43 -7.81
C GLY A 100 -19.19 -15.67 -8.15
N PHE A 101 -18.99 -16.40 -9.24
CA PHE A 101 -17.67 -16.58 -9.86
C PHE A 101 -17.38 -15.39 -10.77
N VAL A 102 -16.24 -14.74 -10.53
CA VAL A 102 -15.82 -13.50 -11.19
C VAL A 102 -14.37 -13.63 -11.64
N MET A 103 -14.12 -13.35 -12.91
CA MET A 103 -12.78 -13.18 -13.46
C MET A 103 -12.75 -12.01 -14.44
N THR A 104 -11.57 -11.39 -14.57
CA THR A 104 -11.34 -10.33 -15.56
C THR A 104 -11.56 -10.89 -16.97
N GLU A 105 -11.06 -12.10 -17.22
CA GLU A 105 -11.15 -12.83 -18.49
C GLU A 105 -12.57 -13.28 -18.83
N THR A 106 -13.54 -13.16 -17.91
CA THR A 106 -14.95 -13.49 -18.14
C THR A 106 -15.86 -12.26 -18.12
N CYS A 107 -15.30 -11.07 -18.34
CA CYS A 107 -16.02 -9.79 -18.28
C CYS A 107 -16.74 -9.60 -16.93
N ALA A 108 -16.01 -9.81 -15.84
CA ALA A 108 -16.52 -9.85 -14.46
C ALA A 108 -17.34 -11.12 -14.17
N GLY A 109 -18.50 -10.99 -13.51
CA GLY A 109 -19.24 -12.13 -12.98
C GLY A 109 -20.05 -12.87 -14.04
N CYS A 110 -19.89 -14.19 -14.10
CA CYS A 110 -20.57 -15.02 -15.10
C CYS A 110 -21.32 -16.23 -14.51
N ILE A 111 -21.16 -16.52 -13.22
CA ILE A 111 -21.87 -17.60 -12.51
C ILE A 111 -22.36 -17.01 -11.19
N TYR A 112 -23.63 -17.24 -10.84
CA TYR A 112 -24.26 -16.63 -9.67
C TYR A 112 -25.18 -17.60 -8.91
N ASN A 113 -25.18 -17.48 -7.58
CA ASN A 113 -26.12 -18.14 -6.67
C ASN A 113 -27.14 -17.14 -6.13
N THR A 114 -28.34 -17.13 -6.70
CA THR A 114 -29.44 -16.23 -6.31
C THR A 114 -30.29 -16.74 -5.15
N ASN A 115 -29.87 -17.83 -4.50
CA ASN A 115 -30.61 -18.51 -3.44
C ASN A 115 -29.77 -18.64 -2.16
N CYS A 116 -28.75 -17.80 -2.01
CA CYS A 116 -27.87 -17.74 -0.84
C CYS A 116 -28.46 -16.80 0.23
N PRO A 117 -28.44 -17.16 1.52
CA PRO A 117 -27.85 -18.37 2.09
C PRO A 117 -28.83 -19.55 2.18
N THR A 118 -30.08 -19.42 1.74
CA THR A 118 -31.12 -20.44 1.97
C THR A 118 -30.77 -21.82 1.43
N CYS A 119 -30.17 -21.92 0.24
CA CYS A 119 -29.79 -23.20 -0.35
C CYS A 119 -28.59 -23.89 0.32
N ASP A 120 -27.77 -23.12 1.04
CA ASP A 120 -26.55 -23.61 1.71
C ASP A 120 -26.78 -23.87 3.23
N ARG A 121 -27.96 -23.53 3.77
CA ARG A 121 -28.36 -23.77 5.16
C ARG A 121 -28.30 -25.26 5.55
N GLY A 122 -27.60 -25.55 6.65
CA GLY A 122 -27.50 -26.91 7.20
C GLY A 122 -26.58 -27.86 6.43
N GLN A 123 -25.83 -27.35 5.44
CA GLN A 123 -24.78 -28.09 4.75
C GLN A 123 -23.51 -28.17 5.61
N THR A 124 -22.71 -29.22 5.44
CA THR A 124 -21.44 -29.42 6.20
C THR A 124 -20.24 -28.67 5.61
N HIS A 125 -20.45 -27.85 4.59
CA HIS A 125 -19.41 -27.19 3.81
C HIS A 125 -19.25 -25.75 4.32
N GLN A 126 -18.01 -25.28 4.47
CA GLN A 126 -17.73 -23.94 4.99
C GLN A 126 -18.12 -22.83 3.98
N HIS A 127 -18.03 -23.11 2.68
CA HIS A 127 -18.26 -22.14 1.61
C HIS A 127 -19.61 -22.35 0.93
N VAL A 128 -20.26 -21.25 0.55
CA VAL A 128 -21.50 -21.25 -0.24
C VAL A 128 -21.23 -21.65 -1.68
N THR A 129 -22.23 -22.26 -2.33
CA THR A 129 -22.17 -22.50 -3.78
C THR A 129 -22.14 -21.18 -4.56
N VAL A 130 -21.41 -21.13 -5.69
CA VAL A 130 -21.39 -19.96 -6.59
C VAL A 130 -22.48 -20.03 -7.66
N GLY A 131 -23.25 -21.12 -7.69
CA GLY A 131 -24.51 -21.24 -8.41
C GLY A 131 -24.36 -21.62 -9.88
N LYS A 132 -25.15 -21.00 -10.77
CA LYS A 132 -25.29 -21.39 -12.18
C LYS A 132 -24.79 -20.30 -13.12
N GLY A 133 -24.25 -20.73 -14.26
CA GLY A 133 -23.80 -19.84 -15.33
C GLY A 133 -24.95 -19.00 -15.89
N ILE A 134 -24.66 -17.76 -16.29
CA ILE A 134 -25.60 -16.93 -17.03
C ILE A 134 -25.96 -17.55 -18.39
N SER A 135 -27.05 -17.08 -18.99
CA SER A 135 -27.45 -17.52 -20.33
C SER A 135 -26.31 -17.28 -21.33
N GLY A 136 -26.00 -18.31 -22.13
CA GLY A 136 -24.91 -18.27 -23.12
C GLY A 136 -23.54 -18.70 -22.58
N LEU A 137 -23.37 -18.87 -21.26
CA LEU A 137 -22.16 -19.47 -20.68
C LEU A 137 -22.29 -20.99 -20.66
N GLN A 138 -21.26 -21.67 -21.13
CA GLN A 138 -21.05 -23.10 -20.94
C GLN A 138 -19.90 -23.29 -19.94
N LEU A 139 -20.07 -24.25 -19.04
CA LEU A 139 -19.05 -24.64 -18.06
C LEU A 139 -18.88 -26.16 -18.07
N ARG A 140 -17.66 -26.61 -17.80
CA ARG A 140 -17.35 -28.04 -17.59
C ARG A 140 -16.30 -28.19 -16.50
N VAL A 141 -16.35 -29.33 -15.82
CA VAL A 141 -15.33 -29.73 -14.84
C VAL A 141 -14.61 -30.94 -15.39
N ARG A 142 -13.29 -30.82 -15.56
CA ARG A 142 -12.44 -31.83 -16.18
C ARG A 142 -11.57 -32.52 -15.13
N LEU A 143 -11.49 -33.85 -15.14
CA LEU A 143 -10.59 -34.57 -14.25
C LEU A 143 -9.13 -34.33 -14.65
N SER A 144 -8.23 -34.29 -13.67
CA SER A 144 -6.79 -34.08 -13.88
C SER A 144 -6.18 -35.22 -14.71
N ASP A 145 -5.24 -34.86 -15.59
CA ASP A 145 -4.73 -35.72 -16.66
C ASP A 145 -4.07 -37.00 -16.14
N GLY A 146 -4.74 -38.14 -16.34
CA GLY A 146 -4.09 -39.39 -16.71
C GLY A 146 -4.22 -39.52 -18.23
N ASN A 147 -3.10 -39.74 -18.94
CA ASN A 147 -3.02 -39.77 -20.41
C ASN A 147 -4.19 -40.57 -21.04
N TYR A 148 -5.17 -39.84 -21.56
CA TYR A 148 -6.35 -40.26 -22.33
C TYR A 148 -7.37 -41.22 -21.67
N PRO A 149 -8.69 -41.08 -21.99
CA PRO A 149 -9.35 -40.02 -22.78
C PRO A 149 -10.06 -38.96 -21.90
N PHE A 150 -10.56 -37.89 -22.53
CA PHE A 150 -11.38 -36.82 -21.95
C PHE A 150 -12.41 -37.34 -20.94
N ALA A 151 -12.13 -37.17 -19.65
CA ALA A 151 -13.07 -37.52 -18.59
C ALA A 151 -13.57 -36.24 -17.92
N PHE A 152 -14.89 -36.03 -18.02
CA PHE A 152 -15.58 -35.01 -17.23
C PHE A 152 -15.84 -35.56 -15.84
N ALA A 153 -15.80 -34.67 -14.85
CA ALA A 153 -16.10 -35.02 -13.48
C ALA A 153 -17.60 -35.35 -13.34
N ASP A 154 -17.90 -36.43 -12.63
CA ASP A 154 -19.27 -36.71 -12.19
C ASP A 154 -19.73 -35.66 -11.17
N ALA A 155 -21.04 -35.63 -10.88
CA ALA A 155 -21.58 -34.72 -9.88
C ALA A 155 -20.88 -34.93 -8.51
N GLY A 156 -20.42 -33.83 -7.91
CA GLY A 156 -19.65 -33.79 -6.66
C GLY A 156 -18.16 -34.14 -6.81
N GLN A 157 -17.72 -34.65 -7.97
CA GLN A 157 -16.31 -34.96 -8.21
C GLN A 157 -15.53 -33.69 -8.57
N VAL A 158 -14.37 -33.51 -7.93
CA VAL A 158 -13.53 -32.32 -8.12
C VAL A 158 -12.67 -32.45 -9.37
N GLY A 159 -12.57 -31.36 -10.15
CA GLY A 159 -11.69 -31.25 -11.31
C GLY A 159 -11.41 -29.80 -11.69
N HIS A 160 -10.76 -29.59 -12.82
CA HIS A 160 -10.44 -28.28 -13.37
C HIS A 160 -11.68 -27.64 -14.00
N LEU A 161 -12.00 -26.41 -13.60
CA LEU A 161 -13.06 -25.61 -14.19
C LEU A 161 -12.58 -25.04 -15.53
N GLU A 162 -13.41 -25.20 -16.56
CA GLU A 162 -13.20 -24.64 -17.89
C GLU A 162 -14.50 -24.01 -18.39
N LEU A 163 -14.38 -22.89 -19.10
CA LEU A 163 -15.51 -22.07 -19.53
C LEU A 163 -15.51 -21.83 -21.05
N SER A 164 -16.68 -21.59 -21.62
CA SER A 164 -16.85 -21.20 -23.01
C SER A 164 -18.09 -20.31 -23.17
N GLY A 165 -18.05 -19.36 -24.11
CA GLY A 165 -19.16 -18.45 -24.41
C GLY A 165 -18.69 -17.01 -24.65
N ASP A 166 -19.60 -16.16 -25.12
CA ASP A 166 -19.30 -14.78 -25.56
C ASP A 166 -18.73 -13.86 -24.47
N VAL A 167 -18.85 -14.25 -23.19
CA VAL A 167 -18.32 -13.50 -22.05
C VAL A 167 -16.84 -13.75 -21.80
N VAL A 168 -16.28 -14.81 -22.37
CA VAL A 168 -14.85 -15.09 -22.31
C VAL A 168 -14.11 -14.12 -23.24
N PHE A 169 -13.08 -13.48 -22.72
CA PHE A 169 -12.24 -12.52 -23.45
C PHE A 169 -11.58 -13.13 -24.71
N GLY A 170 -11.11 -12.26 -25.61
CA GLY A 170 -10.39 -12.70 -26.81
C GLY A 170 -8.89 -13.00 -26.60
N GLY A 171 -8.32 -12.58 -25.47
CA GLY A 171 -6.89 -12.74 -25.15
C GLY A 171 -6.28 -11.55 -24.41
N TYR A 172 -5.01 -11.72 -24.02
CA TYR A 172 -4.21 -10.69 -23.36
C TYR A 172 -3.63 -9.70 -24.40
N PHE A 173 -3.60 -8.42 -24.05
CA PHE A 173 -3.12 -7.37 -24.95
C PHE A 173 -1.63 -7.54 -25.28
N ASN A 174 -1.31 -7.62 -26.57
CA ASN A 174 0.06 -7.80 -27.10
C ASN A 174 0.82 -9.04 -26.59
N ASP A 175 0.13 -10.01 -25.98
CA ASP A 175 0.75 -11.24 -25.46
C ASP A 175 0.09 -12.47 -26.07
N ARG A 176 0.53 -12.83 -27.28
CA ARG A 176 0.00 -13.97 -28.03
C ARG A 176 0.35 -15.31 -27.39
N GLU A 177 1.50 -15.39 -26.73
CA GLU A 177 1.97 -16.63 -26.10
C GLU A 177 1.12 -16.97 -24.89
N SER A 178 0.95 -16.02 -23.96
CA SER A 178 0.07 -16.21 -22.80
C SER A 178 -1.38 -16.40 -23.22
N THR A 179 -1.84 -15.71 -24.27
CA THR A 179 -3.19 -15.92 -24.81
C THR A 179 -3.38 -17.36 -25.26
N ALA A 180 -2.48 -17.89 -26.09
CA ALA A 180 -2.59 -19.26 -26.58
C ALA A 180 -2.53 -20.29 -25.45
N ALA A 181 -1.71 -20.06 -24.42
CA ALA A 181 -1.57 -20.97 -23.28
C ALA A 181 -2.83 -21.07 -22.39
N THR A 182 -3.74 -20.10 -22.47
CA THR A 182 -4.94 -20.02 -21.63
C THR A 182 -6.18 -20.67 -22.27
N PHE A 183 -6.10 -21.04 -23.55
CA PHE A 183 -7.15 -21.79 -24.24
C PHE A 183 -6.70 -23.23 -24.53
N ARG A 184 -7.63 -24.17 -24.40
CA ARG A 184 -7.46 -25.54 -24.91
C ARG A 184 -7.54 -25.56 -26.43
N ASP A 185 -7.07 -26.65 -27.02
CA ASP A 185 -7.18 -26.91 -28.47
C ASP A 185 -8.63 -26.91 -28.97
N ASP A 186 -9.60 -27.22 -28.10
CA ASP A 186 -11.04 -27.19 -28.39
C ASP A 186 -11.70 -25.83 -28.11
N GLY A 187 -10.90 -24.79 -27.83
CA GLY A 187 -11.35 -23.40 -27.63
C GLY A 187 -11.90 -23.09 -26.24
N TRP A 188 -11.88 -24.05 -25.31
CA TRP A 188 -12.32 -23.80 -23.93
C TRP A 188 -11.28 -23.05 -23.13
N PHE A 189 -11.72 -22.04 -22.40
CA PHE A 189 -10.90 -21.22 -21.52
C PHE A 189 -10.57 -21.97 -20.24
N ILE A 190 -9.27 -22.02 -19.93
CA ILE A 190 -8.73 -22.65 -18.73
C ILE A 190 -8.75 -21.62 -17.60
N THR A 191 -9.66 -21.75 -16.63
CA THR A 191 -9.77 -20.74 -15.56
C THR A 191 -8.63 -20.84 -14.55
N GLY A 192 -8.04 -22.03 -14.43
CA GLY A 192 -7.06 -22.35 -13.40
C GLY A 192 -7.69 -22.66 -12.03
N ASP A 193 -9.01 -22.69 -11.91
CA ASP A 193 -9.71 -23.03 -10.66
C ASP A 193 -10.07 -24.52 -10.60
N LEU A 194 -10.15 -25.06 -9.39
CA LEU A 194 -10.70 -26.37 -9.10
C LEU A 194 -12.15 -26.21 -8.66
N ALA A 195 -13.03 -27.07 -9.14
CA ALA A 195 -14.44 -27.03 -8.81
C ALA A 195 -15.09 -28.41 -8.89
N CYS A 196 -16.30 -28.53 -8.35
CA CYS A 196 -17.22 -29.61 -8.64
C CYS A 196 -18.63 -29.05 -8.90
N VAL A 197 -19.46 -29.81 -9.61
CA VAL A 197 -20.88 -29.47 -9.84
C VAL A 197 -21.73 -30.41 -9.01
N ASN A 198 -22.62 -29.89 -8.16
CA ASN A 198 -23.51 -30.74 -7.37
C ASN A 198 -24.66 -31.31 -8.23
N HIS A 199 -25.48 -32.19 -7.63
CA HIS A 199 -26.59 -32.82 -8.35
C HIS A 199 -27.66 -31.84 -8.82
N ASP A 200 -27.76 -30.65 -8.21
CA ASP A 200 -28.67 -29.58 -8.61
C ASP A 200 -28.11 -28.70 -9.73
N GLY A 201 -26.91 -29.03 -10.23
CA GLY A 201 -26.21 -28.31 -11.28
C GLY A 201 -25.58 -26.99 -10.80
N GLN A 202 -25.36 -26.83 -9.50
CA GLN A 202 -24.67 -25.67 -8.94
C GLN A 202 -23.17 -25.94 -8.85
N LEU A 203 -22.38 -24.94 -9.22
CA LEU A 203 -20.93 -24.97 -9.12
C LEU A 203 -20.48 -24.67 -7.69
N ILE A 204 -19.55 -25.50 -7.19
CA ILE A 204 -18.86 -25.33 -5.92
C ILE A 204 -17.37 -25.19 -6.22
N LEU A 205 -16.76 -24.07 -5.82
CA LEU A 205 -15.33 -23.86 -5.96
C LEU A 205 -14.55 -24.61 -4.87
N GLN A 206 -13.43 -25.19 -5.27
CA GLN A 206 -12.57 -26.04 -4.45
C GLN A 206 -11.12 -25.52 -4.41
N GLY A 207 -10.94 -24.22 -4.72
CA GLY A 207 -9.64 -23.55 -4.75
C GLY A 207 -9.07 -23.41 -6.16
N ARG A 208 -7.75 -23.28 -6.28
CA ARG A 208 -7.04 -23.11 -7.55
C ARG A 208 -6.06 -24.24 -7.84
N SER A 209 -5.88 -24.52 -9.12
CA SER A 209 -4.89 -25.48 -9.63
C SER A 209 -3.45 -24.95 -9.59
N LYS A 210 -3.28 -23.62 -9.54
CA LYS A 210 -2.04 -22.92 -9.19
C LYS A 210 -2.38 -22.01 -8.01
N ASP A 211 -1.80 -22.25 -6.84
CA ASP A 211 -2.12 -21.50 -5.62
C ASP A 211 -1.91 -20.00 -5.85
N THR A 212 -2.99 -19.22 -5.93
CA THR A 212 -2.96 -17.75 -5.87
C THR A 212 -3.40 -17.37 -4.47
N ILE A 213 -2.80 -16.36 -3.86
CA ILE A 213 -3.15 -15.88 -2.53
C ILE A 213 -4.06 -14.66 -2.68
N ILE A 214 -5.22 -14.65 -2.00
CA ILE A 214 -6.22 -13.57 -2.09
C ILE A 214 -6.41 -12.95 -0.71
N ILE A 215 -5.85 -11.75 -0.52
CA ILE A 215 -5.91 -11.01 0.75
C ILE A 215 -6.69 -9.72 0.52
N ASN A 216 -7.77 -9.52 1.26
CA ASN A 216 -8.64 -8.35 1.15
C ASN A 216 -9.06 -8.06 -0.32
N GLY A 217 -9.32 -9.11 -1.10
CA GLY A 217 -9.73 -9.03 -2.50
C GLY A 217 -8.60 -8.78 -3.50
N VAL A 218 -7.36 -8.59 -3.03
CA VAL A 218 -6.16 -8.41 -3.88
C VAL A 218 -5.50 -9.77 -4.11
N LYS A 219 -5.19 -10.06 -5.37
CA LYS A 219 -4.55 -11.32 -5.80
C LYS A 219 -3.02 -11.15 -5.79
N TYR A 220 -2.33 -12.06 -5.11
CA TYR A 220 -0.88 -12.18 -5.06
C TYR A 220 -0.46 -13.56 -5.57
N ALA A 221 0.60 -13.60 -6.37
CA ALA A 221 1.19 -14.85 -6.82
C ALA A 221 2.26 -15.30 -5.80
N PRO A 222 2.22 -16.54 -5.27
CA PRO A 222 3.22 -17.00 -4.30
C PRO A 222 4.65 -16.91 -4.80
N ASP A 223 4.88 -17.23 -6.08
CA ASP A 223 6.19 -17.15 -6.73
C ASP A 223 6.72 -15.72 -6.80
N GLU A 224 5.85 -14.72 -6.93
CA GLU A 224 6.24 -13.31 -6.82
C GLU A 224 6.72 -12.97 -5.40
N LEU A 225 6.01 -13.45 -4.37
CA LEU A 225 6.38 -13.22 -2.96
C LEU A 225 7.67 -13.96 -2.59
N GLU A 226 7.82 -15.20 -3.04
CA GLU A 226 9.04 -16.00 -2.92
C GLU A 226 10.22 -15.27 -3.58
N HIS A 227 10.05 -14.80 -4.82
CA HIS A 227 11.10 -14.06 -5.52
C HIS A 227 11.53 -12.78 -4.79
N ARG A 228 10.59 -12.08 -4.14
CA ARG A 228 10.90 -10.91 -3.31
C ARG A 228 11.69 -11.28 -2.07
N LEU A 229 11.33 -12.37 -1.39
CA LEU A 229 12.09 -12.90 -0.25
C LEU A 229 13.50 -13.33 -0.66
N GLU A 230 13.66 -13.93 -1.84
CA GLU A 230 14.96 -14.40 -2.36
C GLU A 230 15.90 -13.26 -2.82
N LYS A 231 15.34 -12.09 -3.19
CA LYS A 231 16.16 -10.90 -3.48
C LYS A 231 16.79 -10.29 -2.24
N GLU A 232 16.18 -10.54 -1.09
CA GLU A 232 16.61 -10.02 0.19
C GLU A 232 17.60 -10.99 0.83
N VAL A 233 18.66 -10.47 1.46
CA VAL A 233 19.55 -11.34 2.22
C VAL A 233 19.04 -11.47 3.64
N ILE A 234 18.17 -12.45 3.83
CA ILE A 234 17.56 -12.80 5.11
C ILE A 234 18.52 -13.71 5.87
N GLN A 235 19.21 -13.16 6.88
CA GLN A 235 20.08 -13.96 7.76
C GLN A 235 19.25 -15.02 8.49
N GLY A 236 19.80 -16.23 8.64
CA GLY A 236 19.10 -17.34 9.30
C GLY A 236 18.15 -18.16 8.41
N ALA A 237 17.98 -17.79 7.14
CA ALA A 237 17.29 -18.60 6.12
C ALA A 237 18.28 -19.18 5.09
N VAL A 238 17.98 -20.37 4.56
CA VAL A 238 18.71 -20.95 3.41
C VAL A 238 18.16 -20.34 2.11
N PRO A 239 18.98 -19.78 1.22
CA PRO A 239 18.52 -19.29 -0.08
C PRO A 239 17.88 -20.40 -0.93
N GLY A 240 16.83 -20.07 -1.67
CA GLY A 240 16.03 -21.00 -2.47
C GLY A 240 15.06 -21.87 -1.65
N SER A 241 14.85 -21.54 -0.37
CA SER A 241 14.00 -22.35 0.53
C SER A 241 12.65 -21.72 0.84
N PHE A 242 12.37 -20.50 0.38
CA PHE A 242 11.07 -19.88 0.65
C PHE A 242 9.97 -20.59 -0.14
N CYS A 243 8.86 -20.87 0.55
CA CYS A 243 7.64 -21.39 -0.05
C CYS A 243 6.43 -20.63 0.53
N CYS A 244 5.76 -19.86 -0.32
CA CYS A 244 4.59 -19.09 0.04
C CYS A 244 3.33 -19.86 -0.33
N PHE A 245 2.31 -19.84 0.54
CA PHE A 245 1.00 -20.41 0.22
C PHE A 245 -0.11 -19.76 1.04
N PRO A 246 -1.36 -19.78 0.54
CA PRO A 246 -2.49 -19.24 1.29
C PRO A 246 -2.96 -20.23 2.35
N THR A 247 -3.47 -19.71 3.46
CA THR A 247 -4.27 -20.45 4.43
C THR A 247 -5.49 -19.61 4.81
N LEU A 248 -6.64 -20.23 5.08
CA LEU A 248 -7.82 -19.54 5.58
C LEU A 248 -8.17 -20.03 6.99
N PRO A 249 -7.66 -19.39 8.07
CA PRO A 249 -7.99 -19.75 9.43
C PRO A 249 -9.49 -19.54 9.71
N GLN A 250 -10.09 -20.37 10.57
CA GLN A 250 -11.50 -20.24 10.97
C GLN A 250 -11.86 -18.87 11.58
N SER A 251 -10.87 -18.12 12.10
CA SER A 251 -11.06 -16.78 12.67
C SER A 251 -10.77 -15.63 11.69
N SER A 252 -10.66 -15.91 10.39
CA SER A 252 -10.30 -14.94 9.36
C SER A 252 -11.34 -14.94 8.23
N ASP A 253 -11.70 -13.76 7.76
CA ASP A 253 -12.61 -13.61 6.61
C ASP A 253 -11.87 -13.47 5.27
N THR A 254 -10.53 -13.53 5.31
CA THR A 254 -9.65 -13.46 4.14
C THR A 254 -8.46 -14.41 4.32
N GLU A 255 -7.84 -14.81 3.21
CA GLU A 255 -6.66 -15.68 3.25
C GLU A 255 -5.49 -14.95 3.92
N GLN A 256 -4.65 -15.72 4.60
CA GLN A 256 -3.38 -15.29 5.16
C GLN A 256 -2.23 -15.95 4.42
N ILE A 257 -1.08 -15.28 4.37
CA ILE A 257 0.13 -15.85 3.78
C ILE A 257 0.84 -16.69 4.83
N VAL A 258 1.19 -17.92 4.47
CA VAL A 258 2.22 -18.68 5.19
C VAL A 258 3.51 -18.62 4.37
N VAL A 259 4.61 -18.29 5.02
CA VAL A 259 5.96 -18.35 4.44
C VAL A 259 6.72 -19.47 5.13
N ALA A 260 6.79 -20.62 4.47
CA ALA A 260 7.66 -21.70 4.92
C ALA A 260 9.11 -21.46 4.46
N TYR A 261 10.09 -21.75 5.31
CA TYR A 261 11.51 -21.65 4.95
C TYR A 261 12.37 -22.66 5.69
N LEU A 262 13.57 -22.94 5.16
CA LEU A 262 14.57 -23.76 5.82
C LEU A 262 15.54 -22.87 6.60
N PRO A 263 15.65 -23.03 7.93
CA PRO A 263 16.61 -22.27 8.73
C PRO A 263 18.04 -22.64 8.38
N SER A 264 18.93 -21.65 8.31
CA SER A 264 20.39 -21.86 8.16
C SER A 264 21.14 -21.87 9.50
N VAL A 265 20.42 -21.66 10.60
CA VAL A 265 20.92 -21.69 11.97
C VAL A 265 20.19 -22.74 12.80
N GLU A 266 20.81 -23.17 13.89
CA GLU A 266 20.23 -24.12 14.85
C GLU A 266 19.01 -23.53 15.57
N GLU A 267 18.12 -24.40 16.05
CA GLU A 267 16.86 -23.99 16.69
C GLU A 267 17.07 -23.16 17.98
N ASN A 268 18.23 -23.28 18.62
CA ASN A 268 18.61 -22.56 19.83
C ASN A 268 19.25 -21.19 19.57
N ASP A 269 19.52 -20.82 18.31
CA ASP A 269 19.96 -19.48 17.94
C ASP A 269 18.75 -18.53 17.85
N ILE A 270 18.12 -18.30 18.99
CA ILE A 270 16.85 -17.57 19.11
C ILE A 270 16.93 -16.20 18.44
N ARG A 271 18.02 -15.46 18.68
CA ARG A 271 18.19 -14.10 18.16
C ARG A 271 18.16 -14.06 16.63
N THR A 272 19.00 -14.86 15.97
CA THR A 272 19.02 -14.87 14.49
C THR A 272 17.69 -15.38 13.93
N ARG A 273 17.01 -16.29 14.62
CA ARG A 273 15.69 -16.79 14.23
C ARG A 273 14.61 -15.71 14.28
N LEU A 274 14.66 -14.82 15.27
CA LEU A 274 13.78 -13.65 15.34
C LEU A 274 14.11 -12.61 14.28
N GLU A 275 15.39 -12.32 14.06
CA GLU A 275 15.84 -11.44 12.98
C GLU A 275 15.36 -11.97 11.61
N THR A 276 15.40 -13.29 11.38
CA THR A 276 14.81 -13.93 10.19
C THR A 276 13.30 -13.71 10.14
N HIS A 277 12.59 -13.99 11.24
CA HIS A 277 11.13 -13.87 11.32
C HIS A 277 10.69 -12.45 10.98
N ASP A 278 11.22 -11.46 11.68
CA ASP A 278 10.86 -10.06 11.50
C ASP A 278 11.14 -9.60 10.09
N ARG A 279 12.26 -10.03 9.52
CA ARG A 279 12.59 -9.67 8.14
C ARG A 279 11.62 -10.26 7.14
N VAL A 280 11.20 -11.52 7.30
CA VAL A 280 10.18 -12.14 6.44
C VAL A 280 8.86 -11.37 6.55
N VAL A 281 8.44 -11.01 7.77
CA VAL A 281 7.23 -10.22 8.00
C VAL A 281 7.33 -8.84 7.34
N ASP A 282 8.48 -8.15 7.43
CA ASP A 282 8.68 -6.84 6.77
C ASP A 282 8.57 -6.95 5.25
N VAL A 283 9.24 -7.95 4.66
CA VAL A 283 9.22 -8.13 3.21
C VAL A 283 7.81 -8.40 2.72
N ILE A 284 7.03 -9.25 3.42
CA ILE A 284 5.64 -9.50 3.02
C ILE A 284 4.76 -8.26 3.29
N GLY A 285 4.86 -7.66 4.48
CA GLY A 285 4.04 -6.51 4.90
C GLY A 285 4.14 -5.31 3.96
N LEU A 286 5.35 -4.98 3.50
CA LEU A 286 5.56 -3.88 2.55
C LEU A 286 4.80 -4.06 1.23
N HIS A 287 4.62 -5.31 0.78
CA HIS A 287 4.04 -5.64 -0.51
C HIS A 287 2.56 -5.94 -0.44
N THR A 288 2.10 -6.55 0.66
CA THR A 288 0.73 -7.05 0.77
C THR A 288 -0.14 -6.24 1.73
N SER A 289 0.47 -5.31 2.47
CA SER A 289 -0.18 -4.58 3.57
C SER A 289 -0.83 -5.52 4.61
N SER A 290 -0.30 -6.74 4.72
CA SER A 290 -0.75 -7.79 5.62
C SER A 290 0.43 -8.60 6.16
N SER A 291 0.30 -9.15 7.36
CA SER A 291 1.37 -9.94 7.98
C SER A 291 1.37 -11.39 7.48
N ALA A 292 2.56 -12.00 7.43
CA ALA A 292 2.73 -13.41 7.14
C ALA A 292 2.85 -14.26 8.40
N ILE A 293 2.35 -15.49 8.33
CA ILE A 293 2.70 -16.57 9.27
C ILE A 293 4.05 -17.12 8.82
N VAL A 294 5.09 -16.89 9.61
CA VAL A 294 6.43 -17.39 9.31
C VAL A 294 6.59 -18.80 9.86
N LEU A 295 6.84 -19.76 8.97
CA LEU A 295 6.88 -21.18 9.30
C LEU A 295 8.28 -21.77 9.06
N PRO A 296 9.11 -21.88 10.09
CA PRO A 296 10.39 -22.54 9.96
C PRO A 296 10.22 -24.06 9.91
N LEU A 297 10.76 -24.71 8.86
CA LEU A 297 10.70 -26.16 8.66
C LEU A 297 12.10 -26.76 8.56
N ASN A 298 12.26 -27.99 9.06
CA ASN A 298 13.50 -28.73 8.89
C ASN A 298 13.62 -29.29 7.45
N ALA A 299 14.81 -29.77 7.08
CA ALA A 299 15.08 -30.31 5.74
C ALA A 299 14.25 -31.56 5.37
N VAL A 300 13.66 -32.25 6.35
CA VAL A 300 12.78 -33.41 6.11
C VAL A 300 11.39 -32.95 5.71
N ASP A 301 10.85 -31.94 6.40
CA ASP A 301 9.52 -31.36 6.14
C ASP A 301 9.53 -30.43 4.91
N LEU A 302 10.65 -29.76 4.64
CA LEU A 302 10.84 -28.89 3.47
C LEU A 302 11.66 -29.57 2.36
N LYS A 303 11.22 -30.74 1.92
CA LYS A 303 11.95 -31.55 0.94
C LYS A 303 11.60 -31.15 -0.51
N PRO A 304 12.59 -30.79 -1.35
CA PRO A 304 12.35 -30.58 -2.78
C PRO A 304 11.88 -31.87 -3.48
N SER A 305 11.07 -31.69 -4.52
CA SER A 305 10.72 -32.77 -5.45
C SER A 305 11.96 -33.28 -6.22
N THR A 306 11.82 -34.40 -6.92
CA THR A 306 12.87 -34.93 -7.82
C THR A 306 13.27 -33.96 -8.94
N LEU A 307 12.44 -32.94 -9.21
CA LEU A 307 12.70 -31.85 -10.17
C LEU A 307 13.24 -30.58 -9.50
N GLY A 308 13.58 -30.63 -8.21
CA GLY A 308 14.20 -29.51 -7.47
C GLY A 308 13.23 -28.43 -6.98
N LYS A 309 11.92 -28.52 -7.28
CA LYS A 309 10.91 -27.56 -6.78
C LYS A 309 10.32 -28.00 -5.44
N LEU A 310 10.06 -27.05 -4.55
CA LEU A 310 9.35 -27.30 -3.29
C LEU A 310 7.88 -27.69 -3.57
N PRO A 311 7.36 -28.77 -2.95
CA PRO A 311 6.00 -29.24 -3.20
C PRO A 311 4.98 -28.43 -2.38
N MET A 312 4.77 -27.15 -2.74
CA MET A 312 3.89 -26.20 -2.05
C MET A 312 2.55 -26.81 -1.61
N GLY A 313 1.82 -27.49 -2.50
CA GLY A 313 0.52 -28.10 -2.15
C GLY A 313 0.61 -29.18 -1.07
N ALA A 314 1.71 -29.94 -1.00
CA ALA A 314 1.91 -30.93 0.06
C ALA A 314 2.25 -30.26 1.40
N ILE A 315 3.07 -29.20 1.36
CA ILE A 315 3.42 -28.39 2.54
C ILE A 315 2.16 -27.73 3.10
N LYS A 316 1.36 -27.08 2.25
CA LYS A 316 0.07 -26.49 2.59
C LYS A 316 -0.88 -27.51 3.22
N SER A 317 -1.09 -28.66 2.58
CA SER A 317 -1.98 -29.70 3.13
C SER A 317 -1.51 -30.21 4.50
N ALA A 318 -0.21 -30.33 4.71
CA ALA A 318 0.35 -30.72 6.01
C ALA A 318 0.17 -29.63 7.08
N PHE A 319 0.33 -28.36 6.70
CA PHE A 319 0.06 -27.20 7.55
C PHE A 319 -1.39 -27.15 8.00
N GLU A 320 -2.35 -27.24 7.08
CA GLU A 320 -3.80 -27.20 7.36
C GLU A 320 -4.26 -28.36 8.24
N LYS A 321 -3.59 -29.52 8.15
CA LYS A 321 -3.81 -30.68 9.03
C LYS A 321 -3.14 -30.55 10.41
N GLY A 322 -2.49 -29.43 10.68
CA GLY A 322 -1.83 -29.15 11.96
C GLY A 322 -0.51 -29.88 12.20
N ARG A 323 0.11 -30.49 11.17
CA ARG A 323 1.36 -31.26 11.32
C ARG A 323 2.51 -30.39 11.86
N TYR A 324 2.49 -29.10 11.53
CA TYR A 324 3.56 -28.15 11.90
C TYR A 324 3.23 -27.30 13.14
N ALA A 325 2.20 -27.67 13.92
CA ALA A 325 1.81 -26.91 15.11
C ALA A 325 2.94 -26.77 16.14
N GLN A 326 3.83 -27.77 16.25
CA GLN A 326 5.00 -27.69 17.14
C GLN A 326 6.03 -26.67 16.66
N HIS A 327 6.30 -26.60 15.35
CA HIS A 327 7.23 -25.62 14.77
C HIS A 327 6.74 -24.19 15.00
N LEU A 328 5.43 -23.96 14.82
CA LEU A 328 4.79 -22.67 15.12
C LEU A 328 4.89 -22.30 16.60
N ARG A 329 4.56 -23.23 17.51
CA ARG A 329 4.64 -22.98 18.96
C ARG A 329 6.04 -22.57 19.38
N LYS A 330 7.07 -23.27 18.91
CA LYS A 330 8.46 -22.94 19.23
C LYS A 330 8.90 -21.59 18.67
N ALA A 331 8.50 -21.27 17.43
CA ALA A 331 8.74 -19.94 16.87
C ALA A 331 8.10 -18.85 17.73
N SER A 332 6.83 -19.03 18.12
CA SER A 332 6.13 -18.09 19.01
C SER A 332 6.69 -18.05 20.44
N GLU A 333 7.22 -19.15 20.97
CA GLU A 333 7.87 -19.19 22.30
C GLU A 333 9.20 -18.43 22.30
N ALA A 334 10.02 -18.60 21.26
CA ALA A 334 11.25 -17.84 21.07
C ALA A 334 10.98 -16.33 21.00
N GLU A 335 9.93 -15.94 20.28
CA GLU A 335 9.45 -14.55 20.23
C GLU A 335 9.00 -14.06 21.60
N ARG A 336 8.21 -14.84 22.33
CA ARG A 336 7.73 -14.48 23.67
C ARG A 336 8.87 -14.30 24.67
N VAL A 337 9.88 -15.16 24.65
CA VAL A 337 11.00 -15.06 25.60
C VAL A 337 11.85 -13.81 25.36
N GLU A 338 12.09 -13.42 24.11
CA GLU A 338 12.84 -12.19 23.80
C GLU A 338 11.98 -10.94 23.96
N HIS A 339 10.67 -11.01 23.65
CA HIS A 339 9.71 -9.97 23.99
C HIS A 339 9.62 -9.78 25.51
N ASP A 340 9.46 -10.83 26.32
CA ASP A 340 9.39 -10.75 27.79
C ASP A 340 10.67 -10.12 28.40
N VAL A 341 11.84 -10.32 27.78
CA VAL A 341 13.10 -9.68 28.19
C VAL A 341 13.18 -8.20 27.75
N ALA A 342 12.52 -7.83 26.65
CA ALA A 342 12.39 -6.43 26.20
C ALA A 342 11.17 -5.69 26.80
N GLU A 343 10.19 -6.42 27.36
CA GLU A 343 8.87 -5.94 27.79
C GLU A 343 8.78 -5.51 29.27
N GLU A 344 9.88 -5.52 30.04
CA GLU A 344 9.88 -5.07 31.45
C GLU A 344 9.49 -3.58 31.63
N THR A 345 9.36 -2.79 30.56
CA THR A 345 8.98 -1.37 30.60
C THR A 345 7.98 -0.96 29.51
N VAL A 346 6.94 -1.75 29.23
CA VAL A 346 5.87 -1.32 28.28
C VAL A 346 4.71 -0.63 29.02
N SER A 347 4.38 0.59 28.62
CA SER A 347 3.29 1.35 29.24
C SER A 347 1.91 0.85 28.74
N PRO A 348 0.83 1.04 29.53
CA PRO A 348 -0.54 0.75 29.06
C PRO A 348 -0.89 1.49 27.77
N LEU A 349 -0.34 2.70 27.58
CA LEU A 349 -0.58 3.50 26.38
C LEU A 349 0.16 2.91 25.17
N GLU A 350 1.43 2.50 25.32
CA GLU A 350 2.16 1.80 24.26
C GLU A 350 1.44 0.54 23.80
N THR A 351 0.87 -0.21 24.75
CA THR A 351 0.08 -1.42 24.45
C THR A 351 -1.19 -1.09 23.68
N LEU A 352 -1.90 -0.01 24.03
CA LEU A 352 -3.09 0.43 23.32
C LEU A 352 -2.74 0.89 21.91
N VAL A 353 -1.73 1.74 21.74
CA VAL A 353 -1.31 2.23 20.42
C VAL A 353 -0.89 1.05 19.52
N ARG A 354 -0.11 0.11 20.06
CA ARG A 354 0.25 -1.15 19.38
C ARG A 354 -0.98 -1.91 18.93
N HIS A 355 -1.97 -2.09 19.81
CA HIS A 355 -3.21 -2.80 19.51
C HIS A 355 -3.98 -2.17 18.34
N GLU A 356 -4.16 -0.84 18.34
CA GLU A 356 -4.88 -0.15 17.26
C GLU A 356 -4.17 -0.31 15.91
N ILE A 357 -2.83 -0.25 15.88
CA ILE A 357 -2.05 -0.50 14.66
C ILE A 357 -2.18 -1.96 14.21
N GLN A 358 -2.12 -2.91 15.16
CA GLN A 358 -2.28 -4.34 14.86
C GLN A 358 -3.67 -4.65 14.31
N GLU A 359 -4.72 -4.07 14.89
CA GLU A 359 -6.09 -4.25 14.42
C GLU A 359 -6.26 -3.68 13.01
N TYR A 360 -5.73 -2.47 12.77
CA TYR A 360 -5.83 -1.80 11.47
C TYR A 360 -5.18 -2.62 10.33
N PHE A 361 -3.95 -3.11 10.55
CA PHE A 361 -3.24 -3.93 9.57
C PHE A 361 -3.54 -5.43 9.69
N GLN A 362 -4.49 -5.83 10.55
CA GLN A 362 -4.87 -7.22 10.82
C GLN A 362 -3.67 -8.12 11.19
N VAL A 363 -2.70 -7.57 11.92
CA VAL A 363 -1.53 -8.28 12.44
C VAL A 363 -1.96 -9.07 13.68
N LYS A 364 -2.18 -10.38 13.55
CA LYS A 364 -2.57 -11.26 14.67
C LYS A 364 -1.36 -11.65 15.54
N GLY A 365 -1.54 -11.66 16.87
CA GLY A 365 -0.57 -12.11 17.88
C GLY A 365 0.29 -10.99 18.51
N SER A 366 1.33 -11.32 19.28
CA SER A 366 2.21 -10.34 19.97
C SER A 366 3.31 -9.75 19.06
N HIS A 367 3.19 -9.90 17.73
CA HIS A 367 4.31 -9.78 16.78
C HIS A 367 4.65 -8.36 16.30
N LEU A 368 3.92 -7.32 16.74
CA LEU A 368 4.30 -5.94 16.43
C LEU A 368 5.11 -5.38 17.61
N SER A 369 6.44 -5.37 17.45
CA SER A 369 7.32 -4.69 18.41
C SER A 369 6.90 -3.21 18.55
N ILE A 370 6.94 -2.69 19.78
CA ILE A 370 6.64 -1.29 20.07
C ILE A 370 7.64 -0.29 19.44
N GLU A 371 8.79 -0.79 18.99
CA GLU A 371 9.81 -0.03 18.25
C GLU A 371 9.68 -0.21 16.73
N ARG A 372 8.77 -1.07 16.26
CA ARG A 372 8.63 -1.33 14.82
C ARG A 372 7.90 -0.18 14.15
N SER A 373 8.49 0.30 13.06
CA SER A 373 7.90 1.36 12.24
C SER A 373 6.68 0.85 11.50
N VAL A 374 5.58 1.61 11.56
CA VAL A 374 4.34 1.39 10.81
C VAL A 374 4.57 1.40 9.30
N PHE A 375 5.63 2.07 8.82
CA PHE A 375 5.98 2.07 7.39
C PHE A 375 6.35 0.67 6.88
N LEU A 376 6.90 -0.17 7.74
CA LEU A 376 7.26 -1.56 7.38
C LEU A 376 6.03 -2.47 7.24
N LEU A 377 4.85 -2.02 7.69
CA LEU A 377 3.57 -2.68 7.44
C LEU A 377 2.98 -2.32 6.08
N GLY A 378 3.73 -1.60 5.23
CA GLY A 378 3.25 -1.13 3.93
C GLY A 378 2.29 0.05 4.03
N ALA A 379 2.32 0.80 5.14
CA ALA A 379 1.45 1.94 5.39
C ALA A 379 1.59 3.02 4.30
N THR A 380 0.46 3.38 3.70
CA THR A 380 0.30 4.55 2.84
C THR A 380 0.05 5.81 3.67
N SER A 381 0.12 6.99 3.07
CA SER A 381 -0.28 8.24 3.73
C SER A 381 -1.71 8.19 4.29
N MET A 382 -2.61 7.49 3.60
CA MET A 382 -3.98 7.25 4.02
C MET A 382 -4.08 6.39 5.28
N ASP A 383 -3.25 5.36 5.37
CA ASP A 383 -3.22 4.49 6.54
C ASP A 383 -2.75 5.26 7.77
N LEU A 384 -1.72 6.10 7.63
CA LEU A 384 -1.22 6.93 8.73
C LEU A 384 -2.28 7.90 9.27
N ILE A 385 -3.04 8.52 8.38
CA ILE A 385 -4.15 9.40 8.74
C ILE A 385 -5.23 8.63 9.52
N LYS A 386 -5.62 7.45 9.02
CA LYS A 386 -6.65 6.61 9.64
C LYS A 386 -6.21 6.11 11.01
N ILE A 387 -4.95 5.67 11.15
CA ILE A 387 -4.36 5.24 12.41
C ILE A 387 -4.31 6.40 13.41
N ALA A 388 -3.88 7.59 12.98
CA ALA A 388 -3.87 8.78 13.82
C ALA A 388 -5.27 9.08 14.39
N ARG A 389 -6.28 9.00 13.54
CA ARG A 389 -7.69 9.20 13.90
C ARG A 389 -8.19 8.11 14.85
N LEU A 390 -7.98 6.84 14.53
CA LEU A 390 -8.39 5.70 15.37
C LEU A 390 -7.82 5.81 16.78
N ILE A 391 -6.52 6.05 16.90
CA ILE A 391 -5.85 6.25 18.19
C ILE A 391 -6.44 7.47 18.93
N SER A 392 -6.63 8.59 18.22
CA SER A 392 -7.14 9.82 18.82
C SER A 392 -8.57 9.68 19.35
N ASP A 393 -9.45 9.06 18.55
CA ASP A 393 -10.86 8.83 18.91
C ASP A 393 -10.96 7.81 20.05
N ARG A 394 -10.14 6.74 20.01
CA ARG A 394 -10.09 5.70 21.05
C ARG A 394 -9.66 6.25 22.42
N LEU A 395 -8.65 7.12 22.42
CA LEU A 395 -8.10 7.74 23.62
C LEU A 395 -8.85 9.02 24.05
N GLN A 396 -9.82 9.47 23.25
CA GLN A 396 -10.56 10.72 23.49
C GLN A 396 -9.62 11.92 23.66
N LEU A 397 -8.58 12.00 22.82
CA LEU A 397 -7.61 13.09 22.88
C LEU A 397 -8.30 14.43 22.63
N ARG A 398 -7.92 15.45 23.41
CA ARG A 398 -8.44 16.81 23.23
C ARG A 398 -7.97 17.41 21.90
N GLU A 399 -6.72 17.12 21.55
CA GLU A 399 -6.11 17.47 20.26
C GLU A 399 -5.78 16.16 19.55
N ARG A 400 -6.19 16.05 18.29
CA ARG A 400 -5.95 14.83 17.50
C ARG A 400 -4.48 14.72 17.13
N LEU A 401 -3.99 13.48 17.02
CA LEU A 401 -2.72 13.21 16.38
C LEU A 401 -2.77 13.69 14.93
N THR A 402 -1.80 14.53 14.58
CA THR A 402 -1.62 15.01 13.21
C THR A 402 -0.81 14.01 12.39
N LEU A 403 -0.97 14.04 11.07
CA LEU A 403 -0.16 13.25 10.15
C LEU A 403 1.35 13.48 10.34
N SER A 404 1.75 14.73 10.60
CA SER A 404 3.13 15.11 10.94
C SER A 404 3.67 14.31 12.13
N GLN A 405 2.90 14.25 13.21
CA GLN A 405 3.31 13.54 14.43
C GLN A 405 3.50 12.06 14.17
N VAL A 406 2.61 11.43 13.39
CA VAL A 406 2.74 10.01 13.03
C VAL A 406 3.94 9.74 12.14
N LEU A 407 4.22 10.62 11.17
CA LEU A 407 5.39 10.47 10.30
C LEU A 407 6.72 10.54 11.05
N ARG A 408 6.84 11.45 12.04
CA ARG A 408 8.05 11.59 12.86
C ARG A 408 8.23 10.47 13.86
N ASN A 409 7.12 9.92 14.32
CA ASN A 409 7.07 8.95 15.40
C ASN A 409 6.39 7.66 14.93
N PRO A 410 6.92 6.97 13.90
CA PRO A 410 6.18 5.91 13.21
C PRO A 410 6.06 4.61 14.02
N THR A 411 6.41 4.59 15.30
CA THR A 411 6.47 3.41 16.15
C THR A 411 5.47 3.55 17.31
N PRO A 412 4.85 2.46 17.80
CA PRO A 412 3.94 2.52 18.94
C PRO A 412 4.50 3.28 20.16
N ARG A 413 5.77 3.04 20.52
CA ARG A 413 6.45 3.74 21.64
C ARG A 413 6.53 5.24 21.42
N ARG A 414 7.08 5.68 20.29
CA ARG A 414 7.21 7.11 20.00
C ARG A 414 5.85 7.81 19.91
N LEU A 415 4.83 7.17 19.34
CA LEU A 415 3.46 7.72 19.36
C LEU A 415 2.93 7.87 20.79
N ALA A 416 3.12 6.88 21.66
CA ALA A 416 2.74 6.96 23.06
C ALA A 416 3.45 8.14 23.78
N MET A 417 4.75 8.33 23.52
CA MET A 417 5.51 9.46 24.09
C MET A 417 4.96 10.83 23.64
N VAL A 418 4.56 10.96 22.37
CA VAL A 418 3.91 12.17 21.83
C VAL A 418 2.58 12.43 22.55
N ILE A 419 1.77 11.39 22.73
CA ILE A 419 0.46 11.50 23.39
C ILE A 419 0.61 11.87 24.87
N GLU A 420 1.62 11.33 25.57
CA GLU A 420 1.90 11.65 26.98
C GLU A 420 2.48 13.06 27.17
N GLY A 421 2.87 13.76 26.10
CA GLY A 421 3.60 15.02 26.19
C GLY A 421 4.99 14.86 26.80
N SER A 422 5.55 13.64 26.76
CA SER A 422 6.80 13.24 27.39
C SER A 422 7.98 13.27 26.41
N GLU A 423 7.89 14.06 25.33
CA GLU A 423 9.03 14.27 24.44
C GLU A 423 10.21 14.80 25.26
N GLY A 424 11.22 13.96 25.46
CA GLY A 424 12.53 14.43 25.87
C GLY A 424 13.01 15.47 24.87
N LYS A 425 13.79 16.46 25.34
CA LYS A 425 14.40 17.48 24.49
C LYS A 425 15.20 16.92 23.30
N ASP A 426 15.53 15.63 23.32
CA ASP A 426 16.26 14.90 22.27
C ASP A 426 15.36 14.41 21.11
N ALA A 427 14.03 14.37 21.26
CA ALA A 427 13.08 14.00 20.18
C ALA A 427 12.61 15.21 19.33
N VAL A 428 12.86 16.41 19.83
CA VAL A 428 12.57 17.68 19.16
C VAL A 428 13.82 18.10 18.36
N GLY A 429 13.84 17.89 17.04
CA GLY A 429 14.76 18.65 16.17
C GLY A 429 15.64 17.88 15.17
N SER A 430 15.39 16.60 14.89
CA SER A 430 16.02 15.96 13.71
C SER A 430 15.15 16.20 12.47
N PRO A 431 15.67 16.84 11.40
CA PRO A 431 14.97 16.95 10.12
C PRO A 431 14.98 15.61 9.35
N VAL A 432 15.63 14.57 9.86
CA VAL A 432 15.77 13.27 9.19
C VAL A 432 14.71 12.30 9.68
N VAL A 433 13.90 11.82 8.74
CA VAL A 433 12.96 10.72 8.95
C VAL A 433 13.54 9.45 8.33
N THR A 434 13.59 8.37 9.12
CA THR A 434 13.93 7.05 8.60
C THR A 434 12.68 6.41 8.02
N LEU A 435 12.62 6.33 6.69
CA LEU A 435 11.51 5.70 5.98
C LEU A 435 11.73 4.19 5.86
N ARG A 436 13.00 3.77 5.76
CA ARG A 436 13.46 2.38 5.77
C ARG A 436 14.88 2.31 6.33
N SER A 437 15.14 1.42 7.27
CA SER A 437 16.47 1.22 7.86
C SER A 437 17.27 0.08 7.20
N GLU A 438 16.58 -0.77 6.45
CA GLU A 438 17.09 -2.05 5.96
C GLU A 438 17.60 -1.94 4.52
N GLY A 439 18.61 -2.75 4.21
CA GLY A 439 19.22 -2.85 2.89
C GLY A 439 20.75 -2.81 2.99
N ARG A 440 21.43 -3.10 1.89
CA ARG A 440 22.90 -3.23 1.86
C ARG A 440 23.59 -2.31 0.87
N LYS A 441 22.85 -1.83 -0.13
CA LYS A 441 23.36 -0.85 -1.08
C LYS A 441 23.41 0.53 -0.43
N THR A 442 24.02 1.48 -1.12
CA THR A 442 24.21 2.84 -0.63
C THR A 442 22.87 3.47 -0.22
N PRO A 443 22.77 4.03 1.01
CA PRO A 443 21.55 4.68 1.48
C PRO A 443 21.09 5.78 0.52
N LEU A 444 19.78 5.78 0.25
CA LEU A 444 19.14 6.82 -0.55
C LEU A 444 18.57 7.90 0.37
N TRP A 445 19.00 9.14 0.14
CA TRP A 445 18.55 10.33 0.85
C TRP A 445 17.60 11.13 -0.03
N LEU A 446 16.37 11.35 0.44
CA LEU A 446 15.33 12.07 -0.28
C LEU A 446 15.12 13.46 0.33
N VAL A 447 15.07 14.48 -0.52
CA VAL A 447 14.84 15.86 -0.06
C VAL A 447 13.42 16.30 -0.41
N HIS A 448 12.69 16.81 0.59
CA HIS A 448 11.29 17.24 0.48
C HIS A 448 11.02 18.22 -0.69
N PRO A 449 9.79 18.24 -1.25
CA PRO A 449 9.31 19.27 -2.16
C PRO A 449 9.08 20.63 -1.48
N GLY A 450 8.64 21.63 -2.24
CA GLY A 450 8.44 23.01 -1.75
C GLY A 450 7.39 23.18 -0.65
N VAL A 451 6.58 22.15 -0.39
CA VAL A 451 5.61 22.11 0.72
C VAL A 451 6.18 21.53 2.02
N GLY A 452 7.47 21.14 2.05
CA GLY A 452 8.19 20.78 3.27
C GLY A 452 7.98 19.36 3.79
N GLU A 453 6.90 18.70 3.41
CA GLU A 453 6.55 17.34 3.86
C GLU A 453 7.01 16.23 2.90
N ILE A 454 7.22 15.03 3.43
CA ILE A 454 7.82 13.89 2.73
C ILE A 454 6.83 12.83 2.26
N LEU A 455 5.52 13.11 2.37
CA LEU A 455 4.43 12.19 2.04
C LEU A 455 4.50 11.63 0.61
N VAL A 456 4.99 12.44 -0.32
CA VAL A 456 5.14 12.07 -1.73
C VAL A 456 6.07 10.85 -1.94
N PHE A 457 6.95 10.56 -0.97
CA PHE A 457 7.88 9.44 -1.07
C PHE A 457 7.32 8.11 -0.55
N MET A 458 6.18 8.12 0.17
CA MET A 458 5.67 6.91 0.85
C MET A 458 5.42 5.75 -0.11
N ASN A 459 4.79 6.02 -1.25
CA ASN A 459 4.53 4.99 -2.26
C ASN A 459 5.81 4.49 -2.93
N LEU A 460 6.82 5.36 -3.09
CA LEU A 460 8.11 5.00 -3.66
C LEU A 460 8.91 4.09 -2.72
N VAL A 461 8.95 4.40 -1.42
CA VAL A 461 9.74 3.63 -0.44
C VAL A 461 9.31 2.17 -0.37
N ARG A 462 8.01 1.88 -0.54
CA ARG A 462 7.49 0.50 -0.62
C ARG A 462 8.09 -0.32 -1.75
N LEU A 463 8.55 0.34 -2.79
CA LEU A 463 9.13 -0.29 -3.97
C LEU A 463 10.66 -0.32 -3.94
N ILE A 464 11.29 0.22 -2.89
CA ILE A 464 12.74 0.19 -2.70
C ILE A 464 13.06 -0.79 -1.57
N ASP A 465 13.72 -1.89 -1.93
CA ASP A 465 13.97 -3.03 -1.07
C ASP A 465 15.47 -3.27 -0.78
N ASP A 466 16.37 -2.74 -1.62
CA ASP A 466 17.79 -3.09 -1.61
C ASP A 466 18.71 -2.18 -0.75
N ARG A 467 18.18 -1.06 -0.22
CA ARG A 467 18.95 -0.03 0.49
C ARG A 467 18.13 0.67 1.59
N PRO A 468 18.80 1.23 2.63
CA PRO A 468 18.17 2.16 3.55
C PRO A 468 17.67 3.41 2.82
N VAL A 469 16.56 3.99 3.30
CA VAL A 469 15.95 5.20 2.76
C VAL A 469 15.67 6.20 3.87
N TYR A 470 16.30 7.37 3.75
CA TYR A 470 16.12 8.49 4.66
C TYR A 470 15.49 9.66 3.90
N ALA A 471 14.72 10.49 4.58
CA ALA A 471 14.18 11.71 3.99
C ALA A 471 14.41 12.92 4.90
N PHE A 472 14.78 14.05 4.29
CA PHE A 472 14.77 15.34 4.95
C PHE A 472 13.38 15.95 4.88
N ARG A 473 12.87 16.33 6.04
CA ARG A 473 11.65 17.09 6.22
C ARG A 473 11.99 18.52 6.64
N ALA A 474 11.18 19.49 6.23
CA ALA A 474 11.33 20.87 6.67
C ALA A 474 10.82 21.06 8.10
N GLU A 475 11.49 21.94 8.84
CA GLU A 475 11.07 22.36 10.18
C GLU A 475 10.09 23.53 10.11
N GLY A 476 9.17 23.64 11.06
CA GLY A 476 8.24 24.78 11.17
C GLY A 476 6.75 24.45 11.18
N LEU A 477 6.37 23.17 11.02
CA LEU A 477 4.99 22.70 11.18
C LEU A 477 4.64 22.35 12.63
N ASP A 478 5.64 21.94 13.41
CA ASP A 478 5.45 21.50 14.78
C ASP A 478 5.46 22.69 15.75
N SER A 479 4.59 22.64 16.77
CA SER A 479 4.41 23.72 17.73
C SER A 479 5.74 24.09 18.42
N GLY A 480 6.14 25.35 18.29
CA GLY A 480 7.34 25.90 18.95
C GLY A 480 8.64 25.81 18.14
N ILE A 481 8.64 25.19 16.96
CA ILE A 481 9.79 25.18 16.05
C ILE A 481 9.54 26.22 14.96
N SER A 482 10.49 27.14 14.75
CA SER A 482 10.42 28.13 13.67
C SER A 482 11.00 27.56 12.37
N PRO A 483 10.47 27.92 11.19
CA PRO A 483 11.13 27.61 9.93
C PRO A 483 12.54 28.19 9.85
N PHE A 484 13.40 27.59 9.02
CA PHE A 484 14.75 28.09 8.75
C PHE A 484 14.72 29.56 8.26
N ALA A 485 15.70 30.36 8.68
CA ALA A 485 15.79 31.77 8.32
C ALA A 485 16.58 32.01 7.01
N SER A 486 17.41 31.04 6.60
CA SER A 486 18.20 31.12 5.37
C SER A 486 18.41 29.76 4.70
N LEU A 487 18.72 29.77 3.40
CA LEU A 487 19.06 28.54 2.67
C LEU A 487 20.33 27.88 3.24
N ASP A 488 21.32 28.67 3.66
CA ASP A 488 22.56 28.14 4.23
C ASP A 488 22.32 27.43 5.57
N GLU A 489 21.45 27.97 6.42
CA GLU A 489 21.04 27.35 7.68
C GLU A 489 20.35 26.00 7.45
N LEU A 490 19.43 25.93 6.49
CA LEU A 490 18.78 24.67 6.09
C LEU A 490 19.82 23.64 5.62
N LEU A 491 20.74 24.07 4.73
CA LEU A 491 21.78 23.19 4.19
C LEU A 491 22.78 22.73 5.25
N ASP A 492 23.16 23.60 6.20
CA ASP A 492 24.01 23.25 7.34
C ASP A 492 23.33 22.23 8.24
N CYS A 493 22.04 22.46 8.56
CA CYS A 493 21.25 21.53 9.36
C CYS A 493 21.18 20.15 8.70
N TYR A 494 20.86 20.09 7.41
CA TYR A 494 20.72 18.84 6.67
C TYR A 494 22.05 18.12 6.51
N PHE A 495 23.12 18.85 6.17
CA PHE A 495 24.46 18.30 6.08
C PHE A 495 24.92 17.69 7.41
N ASN A 496 24.75 18.40 8.52
CA ASN A 496 25.18 17.92 9.83
C ASN A 496 24.44 16.65 10.25
N HIS A 497 23.11 16.61 10.09
CA HIS A 497 22.34 15.41 10.41
C HIS A 497 22.63 14.25 9.47
N LEU A 498 22.87 14.52 8.18
CA LEU A 498 23.35 13.52 7.22
C LEU A 498 24.67 12.89 7.69
N LYS A 499 25.63 13.71 8.12
CA LYS A 499 26.94 13.22 8.61
C LYS A 499 26.85 12.48 9.93
N VAL A 500 25.85 12.75 10.78
CA VAL A 500 25.60 11.97 12.00
C VAL A 500 25.11 10.57 11.66
N VAL A 501 24.13 10.45 10.76
CA VAL A 501 23.53 9.16 10.37
C VAL A 501 24.47 8.36 9.46
N GLN A 502 25.10 9.02 8.49
CA GLN A 502 26.03 8.42 7.54
C GLN A 502 27.34 9.25 7.53
N PRO A 503 28.33 8.92 8.38
CA PRO A 503 29.56 9.70 8.51
C PRO A 503 30.50 9.70 7.30
N LYS A 504 30.35 8.76 6.37
CA LYS A 504 31.19 8.64 5.17
C LYS A 504 30.36 8.24 3.95
N GLY A 505 30.79 8.71 2.79
CA GLY A 505 30.28 8.24 1.51
C GLY A 505 30.58 6.75 1.23
N PRO A 506 30.08 6.21 0.11
CA PRO A 506 29.41 6.92 -0.97
C PRO A 506 27.99 7.40 -0.60
N TYR A 507 27.57 8.56 -1.12
CA TYR A 507 26.22 9.11 -0.94
C TYR A 507 25.37 8.99 -2.19
N ALA A 508 24.10 8.64 -2.01
CA ALA A 508 23.06 8.76 -3.04
C ALA A 508 21.98 9.72 -2.53
N ILE A 509 21.84 10.89 -3.17
CA ILE A 509 20.93 11.95 -2.73
C ILE A 509 20.04 12.34 -3.91
N ALA A 510 18.73 12.43 -3.67
CA ALA A 510 17.76 12.84 -4.66
C ALA A 510 16.83 13.90 -4.09
N GLY A 511 16.41 14.84 -4.94
CA GLY A 511 15.41 15.83 -4.57
C GLY A 511 14.23 15.80 -5.53
N TYR A 512 13.03 15.97 -4.98
CA TYR A 512 11.81 16.13 -5.78
C TYR A 512 11.41 17.60 -5.88
N SER A 513 11.15 18.08 -7.11
CA SER A 513 10.79 19.47 -7.34
C SER A 513 11.82 20.40 -6.68
N PHE A 514 11.40 21.37 -5.87
CA PHE A 514 12.22 22.23 -5.01
C PHE A 514 13.40 21.51 -4.33
N GLY A 515 13.19 20.28 -3.86
CA GLY A 515 14.22 19.49 -3.20
C GLY A 515 15.43 19.20 -4.10
N SER A 516 15.28 19.21 -5.43
CA SER A 516 16.38 19.00 -6.38
C SER A 516 17.46 20.07 -6.26
N MET A 517 17.06 21.32 -5.98
CA MET A 517 18.00 22.41 -5.73
C MET A 517 18.80 22.16 -4.44
N ILE A 518 18.13 21.75 -3.37
CA ILE A 518 18.79 21.41 -2.10
C ILE A 518 19.71 20.19 -2.26
N ALA A 519 19.26 19.15 -2.97
CA ALA A 519 20.07 17.96 -3.25
C ALA A 519 21.36 18.32 -4.00
N PHE A 520 21.27 19.19 -5.01
CA PHE A 520 22.44 19.72 -5.72
C PHE A 520 23.41 20.46 -4.78
N GLU A 521 22.89 21.35 -3.92
CA GLU A 521 23.70 22.10 -2.95
C GLU A 521 24.37 21.18 -1.91
N LEU A 522 23.65 20.18 -1.41
CA LEU A 522 24.20 19.18 -0.47
C LEU A 522 25.29 18.32 -1.12
N CYS A 523 25.09 17.87 -2.36
CA CYS A 523 26.08 17.08 -3.08
C CYS A 523 27.39 17.88 -3.26
N LYS A 524 27.33 19.17 -3.61
CA LYS A 524 28.52 20.02 -3.68
C LYS A 524 29.27 20.12 -2.36
N ARG A 525 28.54 20.29 -1.25
CA ARG A 525 29.13 20.40 0.08
C ARG A 525 29.83 19.10 0.48
N LEU A 526 29.23 17.95 0.16
CA LEU A 526 29.83 16.63 0.39
C LEU A 526 31.08 16.39 -0.46
N GLU A 527 31.02 16.68 -1.77
CA GLU A 527 32.18 16.57 -2.66
C GLU A 527 33.33 17.50 -2.22
N THR A 528 33.01 18.73 -1.79
CA THR A 528 33.99 19.68 -1.25
C THR A 528 34.60 19.20 0.06
N ALA A 529 33.82 18.50 0.89
CA ALA A 529 34.31 17.85 2.11
C ALA A 529 35.15 16.59 1.84
N GLY A 530 35.31 16.18 0.57
CA GLY A 530 36.11 15.04 0.15
C GLY A 530 35.36 13.70 0.15
N ASP A 531 34.04 13.70 0.32
CA ASP A 531 33.23 12.50 0.22
C ASP A 531 32.85 12.18 -1.23
N GLU A 532 32.64 10.89 -1.49
CA GLU A 532 32.12 10.43 -2.77
C GLU A 532 30.58 10.54 -2.80
N VAL A 533 30.05 11.17 -3.86
CA VAL A 533 28.62 11.17 -4.19
C VAL A 533 28.44 10.34 -5.46
N ILE A 534 27.86 9.16 -5.33
CA ILE A 534 27.66 8.24 -6.46
C ILE A 534 26.40 8.57 -7.25
N TYR A 535 25.41 9.20 -6.62
CA TYR A 535 24.16 9.57 -7.26
C TYR A 535 23.65 10.91 -6.75
N CYS A 536 23.40 11.82 -7.69
CA CYS A 536 22.71 13.09 -7.46
C CYS A 536 21.47 13.11 -8.37
N GLY A 537 20.29 12.92 -7.77
CA GLY A 537 19.02 12.87 -8.48
C GLY A 537 18.32 14.22 -8.50
N CYS A 538 17.99 14.71 -9.70
CA CYS A 538 17.14 15.87 -9.90
C CYS A 538 15.81 15.41 -10.48
N TRP A 539 14.74 15.41 -9.69
CA TRP A 539 13.45 14.96 -10.15
C TRP A 539 12.60 16.15 -10.61
N ASN A 540 12.75 16.44 -11.90
CA ASN A 540 11.98 17.39 -12.69
C ASN A 540 12.04 18.86 -12.23
N LEU A 541 13.24 19.40 -12.00
CA LEU A 541 13.47 20.82 -11.70
C LEU A 541 14.60 21.40 -12.57
N PRO A 542 14.47 22.59 -13.19
CA PRO A 542 15.56 23.25 -13.88
C PRO A 542 16.48 23.97 -12.88
N PRO A 543 17.75 24.25 -13.22
CA PRO A 543 18.69 24.89 -12.28
C PRO A 543 18.30 26.34 -11.96
N HIS A 544 17.69 27.06 -12.91
CA HIS A 544 17.25 28.45 -12.73
C HIS A 544 15.79 28.53 -12.32
N ILE A 545 15.54 28.57 -11.00
CA ILE A 545 14.18 28.60 -10.43
C ILE A 545 13.70 29.97 -9.98
N LYS A 546 14.58 30.97 -9.93
CA LYS A 546 14.31 32.30 -9.37
C LYS A 546 13.03 32.96 -9.90
N HIS A 547 12.80 32.92 -11.21
CA HIS A 547 11.61 33.50 -11.81
C HIS A 547 10.34 32.82 -11.30
N ARG A 548 10.33 31.48 -11.27
CA ARG A 548 9.21 30.70 -10.76
C ARG A 548 9.00 30.93 -9.26
N MET A 549 10.06 30.96 -8.48
CA MET A 549 9.97 31.24 -7.04
C MET A 549 9.30 32.59 -6.80
N ARG A 550 9.62 33.64 -7.56
CA ARG A 550 8.99 34.96 -7.43
C ARG A 550 7.52 35.03 -7.86
N GLN A 551 7.02 34.03 -8.60
CA GLN A 551 5.59 33.93 -8.96
C GLN A 551 4.76 33.22 -7.89
N LEU A 552 5.39 32.38 -7.06
CA LEU A 552 4.71 31.62 -6.02
C LEU A 552 4.64 32.42 -4.74
N GLY A 553 3.42 32.63 -4.23
CA GLY A 553 3.16 33.20 -2.92
C GLY A 553 2.35 32.25 -2.04
N TRP A 554 1.91 32.75 -0.90
CA TRP A 554 1.17 31.98 0.09
C TRP A 554 -0.12 31.35 -0.47
N VAL A 555 -0.87 32.08 -1.31
CA VAL A 555 -2.13 31.58 -1.89
C VAL A 555 -1.91 30.49 -2.93
N GLU A 556 -0.83 30.56 -3.73
CA GLU A 556 -0.45 29.51 -4.66
C GLU A 556 -0.09 28.22 -3.91
N TYR A 557 0.66 28.34 -2.80
CA TYR A 557 0.96 27.18 -1.96
C TYR A 557 -0.28 26.61 -1.30
N LEU A 558 -1.19 27.45 -0.83
CA LEU A 558 -2.46 26.97 -0.28
C LEU A 558 -3.26 26.18 -1.34
N ALA A 559 -3.39 26.72 -2.56
CA ALA A 559 -4.07 26.02 -3.66
C ALA A 559 -3.39 24.68 -3.99
N ASN A 560 -2.06 24.66 -4.07
CA ASN A 560 -1.29 23.43 -4.29
C ASN A 560 -1.49 22.41 -3.16
N LEU A 561 -1.55 22.84 -1.89
CA LEU A 561 -1.80 21.96 -0.74
C LEU A 561 -3.18 21.30 -0.82
N PHE A 562 -4.23 22.05 -1.17
CA PHE A 562 -5.56 21.48 -1.40
C PHE A 562 -5.56 20.45 -2.55
N HIS A 563 -4.76 20.69 -3.58
CA HIS A 563 -4.58 19.71 -4.65
C HIS A 563 -3.84 18.45 -4.18
N PHE A 564 -2.67 18.59 -3.55
CA PHE A 564 -1.83 17.47 -3.12
C PHE A 564 -2.47 16.60 -2.03
N THR A 565 -3.32 17.19 -1.21
CA THR A 565 -4.11 16.45 -0.21
C THR A 565 -5.35 15.78 -0.80
N LYS A 566 -5.57 15.93 -2.11
CA LYS A 566 -6.73 15.43 -2.87
C LYS A 566 -8.06 16.01 -2.37
N LEU A 567 -8.05 17.21 -1.77
CA LEU A 567 -9.26 17.94 -1.38
C LEU A 567 -9.94 18.63 -2.57
N MET A 568 -9.17 18.91 -3.63
CA MET A 568 -9.64 19.61 -4.80
C MET A 568 -8.78 19.23 -6.03
N GLY A 569 -9.37 19.26 -7.23
CA GLY A 569 -8.60 19.09 -8.47
C GLY A 569 -7.67 20.30 -8.72
N GLN A 570 -6.57 20.09 -9.45
CA GLN A 570 -5.59 21.15 -9.72
C GLN A 570 -6.22 22.37 -10.40
N ASP A 571 -6.93 22.17 -11.50
CA ASP A 571 -7.59 23.26 -12.25
C ASP A 571 -8.58 24.05 -11.38
N GLN A 572 -9.33 23.34 -10.53
CA GLN A 572 -10.26 23.97 -9.59
C GLN A 572 -9.52 24.84 -8.59
N ALA A 573 -8.44 24.34 -7.99
CA ALA A 573 -7.63 25.08 -7.03
C ALA A 573 -6.97 26.31 -7.67
N THR A 574 -6.42 26.15 -8.89
CA THR A 574 -5.80 27.25 -9.65
C THR A 574 -6.79 28.35 -9.98
N HIS A 575 -8.04 28.01 -10.35
CA HIS A 575 -9.09 29.00 -10.60
C HIS A 575 -9.46 29.84 -9.36
N GLN A 576 -9.22 29.34 -8.15
CA GLN A 576 -9.51 30.11 -6.92
C GLN A 576 -8.44 31.17 -6.61
N ILE A 577 -7.22 31.07 -7.13
CA ILE A 577 -6.06 31.89 -6.71
C ILE A 577 -6.37 33.40 -6.68
N SER A 578 -7.00 33.94 -7.73
CA SER A 578 -7.34 35.37 -7.80
C SER A 578 -8.30 35.80 -6.68
N MET A 579 -9.26 34.93 -6.34
CA MET A 579 -10.23 35.16 -5.27
C MET A 579 -9.60 34.96 -3.89
N LEU A 580 -8.70 33.97 -3.71
CA LEU A 580 -8.00 33.74 -2.43
C LEU A 580 -7.19 34.96 -1.97
N ARG A 581 -6.66 35.75 -2.91
CA ARG A 581 -5.91 36.99 -2.61
C ARG A 581 -6.75 38.05 -1.90
N THR A 582 -8.08 37.97 -1.93
CA THR A 582 -8.97 38.94 -1.25
C THR A 582 -9.30 38.55 0.19
N PHE A 583 -8.92 37.35 0.63
CA PHE A 583 -9.20 36.86 1.98
C PHE A 583 -8.02 37.05 2.94
N SER A 584 -8.29 37.01 4.25
CA SER A 584 -7.26 36.69 5.23
C SER A 584 -6.78 35.25 5.05
N LYS A 585 -5.63 34.88 5.62
CA LYS A 585 -5.13 33.49 5.54
C LYS A 585 -6.17 32.48 6.03
N GLN A 586 -6.74 32.72 7.21
CA GLN A 586 -7.82 31.90 7.76
C GLN A 586 -9.05 31.89 6.84
N GLY A 587 -9.45 33.05 6.31
CA GLY A 587 -10.59 33.15 5.39
C GLY A 587 -10.37 32.39 4.07
N ALA A 588 -9.14 32.36 3.57
CA ALA A 588 -8.78 31.63 2.35
C ALA A 588 -8.87 30.11 2.57
N VAL A 589 -8.40 29.60 3.72
CA VAL A 589 -8.56 28.18 4.08
C VAL A 589 -10.03 27.83 4.23
N ALA A 590 -10.80 28.62 4.98
CA ALA A 590 -12.23 28.39 5.17
C ALA A 590 -13.01 28.40 3.83
N HIS A 591 -12.65 29.30 2.90
CA HIS A 591 -13.23 29.37 1.56
C HIS A 591 -12.96 28.10 0.76
N LEU A 592 -11.70 27.65 0.69
CA LEU A 592 -11.38 26.41 -0.02
C LEU A 592 -11.98 25.18 0.64
N ARG A 593 -12.01 25.14 1.98
CA ARG A 593 -12.67 24.07 2.74
C ARG A 593 -14.15 23.95 2.37
N ALA A 594 -14.86 25.07 2.26
CA ALA A 594 -16.27 25.09 1.88
C ALA A 594 -16.53 24.59 0.44
N LEU A 595 -15.49 24.62 -0.41
CA LEU A 595 -15.54 24.11 -1.79
C LEU A 595 -14.96 22.69 -1.93
N SER A 596 -14.32 22.17 -0.88
CA SER A 596 -13.70 20.85 -0.87
C SER A 596 -14.68 19.76 -0.43
N ASP A 597 -14.31 18.51 -0.71
CA ASP A 597 -15.03 17.34 -0.22
C ASP A 597 -14.99 17.28 1.32
N SER A 598 -16.17 17.29 1.95
CA SER A 598 -16.29 17.34 3.41
C SER A 598 -15.85 16.04 4.08
N ASP A 599 -16.07 14.90 3.45
CA ASP A 599 -15.70 13.59 3.99
C ASP A 599 -14.19 13.42 3.90
N ARG A 600 -13.58 13.86 2.79
CA ARG A 600 -12.14 13.91 2.63
C ARG A 600 -11.47 14.86 3.62
N TRP A 601 -12.05 16.03 3.87
CA TRP A 601 -11.54 16.96 4.89
C TRP A 601 -11.56 16.32 6.29
N LEU A 602 -12.67 15.68 6.65
CA LEU A 602 -12.79 14.94 7.92
C LEU A 602 -11.81 13.77 7.99
N GLU A 603 -11.55 13.11 6.86
CA GLU A 603 -10.60 12.02 6.77
C GLU A 603 -9.18 12.49 7.08
N LEU A 604 -8.69 13.56 6.42
CA LEU A 604 -7.33 14.10 6.62
C LEU A 604 -7.03 14.46 8.08
N GLY A 605 -8.05 14.76 8.88
CA GLY A 605 -7.91 15.04 10.31
C GLY A 605 -7.13 16.33 10.62
N LEU A 606 -6.90 17.19 9.62
CA LEU A 606 -6.26 18.50 9.76
C LEU A 606 -7.33 19.58 9.94
N GLY A 607 -7.14 20.46 10.93
CA GLY A 607 -7.95 21.66 11.08
C GLY A 607 -7.51 22.79 10.14
N GLU A 608 -8.30 23.86 10.12
CA GLU A 608 -7.99 25.03 9.29
C GLU A 608 -6.70 25.72 9.71
N GLU A 609 -6.39 25.72 11.02
CA GLU A 609 -5.16 26.31 11.55
C GLU A 609 -3.91 25.54 11.10
N GLU A 610 -3.96 24.21 11.05
CA GLU A 610 -2.86 23.41 10.53
C GLU A 610 -2.62 23.68 9.04
N PHE A 611 -3.67 23.88 8.24
CA PHE A 611 -3.52 24.27 6.84
C PHE A 611 -2.88 25.66 6.68
N VAL A 612 -3.22 26.62 7.55
CA VAL A 612 -2.55 27.93 7.57
C VAL A 612 -1.06 27.76 7.88
N LYS A 613 -0.73 26.99 8.93
CA LYS A 613 0.68 26.72 9.31
C LYS A 613 1.45 26.02 8.18
N TRP A 614 0.81 25.09 7.47
CA TRP A 614 1.45 24.38 6.37
C TRP A 614 1.71 25.30 5.17
N ALA A 615 0.74 26.15 4.81
CA ALA A 615 0.95 27.16 3.78
C ALA A 615 2.02 28.20 4.20
N ASP A 616 2.10 28.54 5.48
CA ASP A 616 3.16 29.40 6.04
C ASP A 616 4.55 28.77 5.91
N LEU A 617 4.69 27.48 6.23
CA LEU A 617 5.94 26.74 6.02
C LEU A 617 6.33 26.72 4.54
N ALA A 618 5.41 26.35 3.65
CA ALA A 618 5.69 26.28 2.21
C ALA A 618 6.09 27.66 1.65
N SER A 619 5.40 28.72 2.09
CA SER A 619 5.76 30.09 1.78
C SER A 619 7.15 30.45 2.33
N SER A 620 7.50 30.06 3.55
CA SER A 620 8.83 30.29 4.13
C SER A 620 9.94 29.62 3.32
N LEU A 621 9.77 28.35 2.93
CA LEU A 621 10.71 27.63 2.08
C LEU A 621 10.92 28.32 0.73
N GLN A 622 9.84 28.82 0.12
CA GLN A 622 9.94 29.64 -1.08
C GLN A 622 10.77 30.90 -0.88
N HIS A 623 10.64 31.57 0.26
CA HIS A 623 11.43 32.77 0.56
C HIS A 623 12.93 32.46 0.60
N LEU A 624 13.32 31.28 1.07
CA LEU A 624 14.74 30.83 1.10
C LEU A 624 15.35 30.76 -0.31
N ALA A 625 14.54 30.38 -1.31
CA ALA A 625 14.99 30.22 -2.70
C ALA A 625 14.57 31.38 -3.63
N ARG A 626 13.91 32.41 -3.11
CA ARG A 626 13.34 33.50 -3.92
C ARG A 626 14.36 34.21 -4.80
N ASP A 627 15.58 34.31 -4.30
CA ASP A 627 16.71 34.97 -4.97
C ASP A 627 17.86 33.99 -5.29
N TYR A 628 17.58 32.69 -5.21
CA TYR A 628 18.54 31.63 -5.51
C TYR A 628 19.01 31.70 -6.97
N GLU A 629 20.32 31.62 -7.15
CA GLU A 629 20.95 31.38 -8.45
C GLU A 629 21.96 30.24 -8.27
N PRO A 630 21.91 29.20 -9.11
CA PRO A 630 22.84 28.08 -9.05
C PRO A 630 24.28 28.57 -9.27
N ARG A 631 25.21 28.04 -8.48
CA ARG A 631 26.66 28.36 -8.54
C ARG A 631 27.50 27.12 -8.25
N GLY A 632 28.75 27.13 -8.69
CA GLY A 632 29.66 26.00 -8.51
C GLY A 632 29.25 24.79 -9.35
N THR A 633 29.89 23.65 -9.11
CA THR A 633 29.71 22.46 -9.95
C THR A 633 29.65 21.17 -9.14
N THR A 634 28.88 20.19 -9.61
CA THR A 634 28.99 18.78 -9.16
C THR A 634 29.55 17.88 -10.24
N ARG A 635 30.03 16.70 -9.86
CA ARG A 635 30.61 15.74 -10.83
C ARG A 635 29.56 15.17 -11.78
N SER A 636 28.45 14.65 -11.24
CA SER A 636 27.42 13.97 -12.01
C SER A 636 26.02 14.23 -11.48
N MET A 637 25.02 14.16 -12.35
CA MET A 637 23.60 14.27 -11.99
C MET A 637 22.72 13.47 -12.97
N ASP A 638 21.66 12.87 -12.44
CA ASP A 638 20.61 12.21 -13.22
C ASP A 638 19.31 13.00 -13.10
N VAL A 639 18.87 13.57 -14.23
CA VAL A 639 17.68 14.43 -14.31
C VAL A 639 16.51 13.63 -14.85
N PHE A 640 15.44 13.53 -14.06
CA PHE A 640 14.21 12.86 -14.46
C PHE A 640 13.26 13.88 -15.10
N ILE A 641 12.71 13.52 -16.27
CA ILE A 641 11.90 14.38 -17.13
C ILE A 641 10.46 13.89 -17.10
N ALA A 642 9.61 14.63 -16.39
CA ALA A 642 8.16 14.54 -16.48
C ALA A 642 7.62 15.67 -17.37
N ASP A 643 6.36 15.59 -17.77
CA ASP A 643 5.71 16.66 -18.52
C ASP A 643 5.66 17.96 -17.68
N PRO A 644 6.00 19.11 -18.27
CA PRO A 644 6.02 20.38 -17.56
C PRO A 644 4.60 20.86 -17.24
N LEU A 645 4.47 21.61 -16.15
CA LEU A 645 3.28 22.42 -15.93
C LEU A 645 3.20 23.52 -16.99
N LYS A 646 1.98 23.88 -17.41
CA LYS A 646 1.74 24.91 -18.44
C LYS A 646 2.33 26.27 -18.08
N GLU A 647 2.52 26.54 -16.78
CA GLU A 647 3.10 27.79 -16.30
C GLU A 647 4.63 27.83 -16.34
N VAL A 648 5.32 26.69 -16.54
CA VAL A 648 6.80 26.61 -16.47
C VAL A 648 7.47 26.40 -17.83
N ALA A 649 6.78 25.80 -18.80
CA ALA A 649 7.26 25.65 -20.17
C ALA A 649 6.09 25.64 -21.15
N VAL A 650 6.37 26.01 -22.40
CA VAL A 650 5.37 26.03 -23.49
C VAL A 650 4.96 24.61 -23.87
N ASP A 651 5.94 23.73 -23.94
CA ASP A 651 5.78 22.31 -24.26
C ASP A 651 6.96 21.51 -23.67
N ARG A 652 6.92 20.18 -23.86
CA ARG A 652 7.96 19.27 -23.39
C ARG A 652 9.32 19.54 -24.07
N GLU A 653 9.34 20.03 -25.31
CA GLU A 653 10.58 20.32 -26.03
C GLU A 653 11.30 21.52 -25.41
N ASP A 654 10.60 22.63 -25.15
CA ASP A 654 11.14 23.78 -24.41
C ASP A 654 11.63 23.37 -23.02
N TRP A 655 10.84 22.54 -22.32
CA TRP A 655 11.20 22.03 -20.99
C TRP A 655 12.53 21.29 -20.99
N VAL A 656 12.71 20.35 -21.91
CA VAL A 656 13.94 19.56 -22.00
C VAL A 656 15.10 20.39 -22.54
N GLN A 657 14.92 21.06 -23.68
CA GLN A 657 16.01 21.67 -24.44
C GLN A 657 16.46 23.01 -23.91
N ASN A 658 15.59 23.78 -23.26
CA ASN A 658 15.91 25.14 -22.81
C ASN A 658 15.85 25.33 -21.29
N LYS A 659 15.16 24.46 -20.55
CA LYS A 659 15.06 24.57 -19.08
C LYS A 659 15.96 23.56 -18.39
N LEU A 660 15.69 22.25 -18.55
CA LEU A 660 16.41 21.18 -17.87
C LEU A 660 17.84 20.99 -18.41
N SER A 661 18.06 21.15 -19.72
CA SER A 661 19.38 21.04 -20.35
C SER A 661 20.44 21.96 -19.73
N ARG A 662 20.01 23.07 -19.12
CA ARG A 662 20.87 24.07 -18.48
C ARG A 662 21.61 23.52 -17.26
N TRP A 663 21.25 22.35 -16.74
CA TRP A 663 22.05 21.66 -15.72
C TRP A 663 23.49 21.39 -16.20
N ARG A 664 23.71 21.28 -17.52
CA ARG A 664 25.07 21.17 -18.11
C ARG A 664 25.97 22.37 -17.84
N GLU A 665 25.42 23.51 -17.43
CA GLU A 665 26.21 24.68 -16.99
C GLU A 665 26.87 24.45 -15.62
N PHE A 666 26.34 23.52 -14.81
CA PHE A 666 26.73 23.31 -13.41
C PHE A 666 27.16 21.87 -13.10
N VAL A 667 27.04 20.95 -14.04
CA VAL A 667 27.32 19.54 -13.80
C VAL A 667 28.08 18.96 -14.97
N SER A 668 29.18 18.26 -14.68
CA SER A 668 30.09 17.75 -15.72
C SER A 668 29.50 16.57 -16.49
N ASP A 669 28.84 15.64 -15.79
CA ASP A 669 28.16 14.48 -16.38
C ASP A 669 26.66 14.49 -16.04
N VAL A 670 25.85 15.01 -16.97
CA VAL A 670 24.39 15.04 -16.82
C VAL A 670 23.73 14.01 -17.73
N GLN A 671 22.93 13.12 -17.13
CA GLN A 671 22.09 12.17 -17.83
C GLN A 671 20.62 12.55 -17.67
N PHE A 672 19.81 12.29 -18.70
CA PHE A 672 18.41 12.69 -18.76
C PHE A 672 17.52 11.47 -18.99
N HIS A 673 16.52 11.29 -18.12
CA HIS A 673 15.71 10.07 -18.05
C HIS A 673 14.22 10.42 -18.14
N ASN A 674 13.53 9.90 -19.16
CA ASN A 674 12.10 10.13 -19.29
C ASN A 674 11.31 9.30 -18.28
N VAL A 675 10.31 9.93 -17.66
CA VAL A 675 9.30 9.27 -16.84
C VAL A 675 7.89 9.62 -17.32
N PRO A 676 6.89 8.77 -17.01
CA PRO A 676 5.51 9.03 -17.41
C PRO A 676 4.94 10.26 -16.72
N ASP A 677 3.95 10.87 -17.40
CA ASP A 677 3.02 11.84 -16.82
C ASP A 677 3.66 13.19 -16.43
N GLU A 678 2.87 14.04 -15.77
CA GLU A 678 3.21 15.40 -15.37
C GLU A 678 4.04 15.47 -14.09
N HIS A 679 4.57 16.68 -13.82
CA HIS A 679 5.40 16.96 -12.66
C HIS A 679 4.80 16.46 -11.33
N TYR A 680 3.49 16.63 -11.12
CA TYR A 680 2.84 16.32 -9.85
C TYR A 680 2.39 14.85 -9.71
N SER A 681 2.22 14.14 -10.84
CA SER A 681 1.69 12.78 -10.90
C SER A 681 2.76 11.70 -11.14
N MET A 682 4.02 12.09 -11.39
CA MET A 682 5.12 11.14 -11.66
C MET A 682 5.43 10.17 -10.50
N LEU A 683 5.01 10.48 -9.26
CA LEU A 683 5.15 9.63 -8.07
C LEU A 683 3.81 9.11 -7.52
N ASP A 684 2.70 9.34 -8.23
CA ASP A 684 1.38 8.82 -7.83
C ASP A 684 1.30 7.30 -8.05
N GLU A 685 0.29 6.67 -7.44
CA GLU A 685 0.07 5.21 -7.44
C GLU A 685 0.13 4.56 -8.84
N ILE A 686 -0.31 5.28 -9.88
CA ILE A 686 -0.30 4.78 -11.27
C ILE A 686 1.13 4.72 -11.85
N ASN A 687 1.98 5.70 -11.50
CA ASN A 687 3.27 5.93 -12.15
C ASN A 687 4.47 5.49 -11.31
N VAL A 688 4.31 5.39 -9.99
CA VAL A 688 5.39 5.16 -9.02
C VAL A 688 6.18 3.88 -9.27
N SER A 689 5.53 2.81 -9.77
CA SER A 689 6.21 1.56 -10.11
C SER A 689 7.23 1.72 -11.23
N ARG A 690 6.84 2.41 -12.31
CA ARG A 690 7.74 2.69 -13.44
C ARG A 690 8.86 3.66 -13.04
N PHE A 691 8.53 4.63 -12.18
CA PHE A 691 9.52 5.54 -11.62
C PHE A 691 10.57 4.77 -10.80
N ALA A 692 10.12 3.89 -9.89
CA ALA A 692 10.98 3.10 -9.02
C ALA A 692 11.90 2.15 -9.82
N GLU A 693 11.37 1.49 -10.86
CA GLU A 693 12.17 0.65 -11.77
C GLU A 693 13.29 1.44 -12.44
N LYS A 694 12.97 2.61 -13.01
CA LYS A 694 13.96 3.48 -13.65
C LYS A 694 14.99 3.99 -12.65
N LEU A 695 14.56 4.38 -11.44
CA LEU A 695 15.45 4.81 -10.38
C LEU A 695 16.43 3.69 -9.97
N LYS A 696 15.95 2.46 -9.80
CA LYS A 696 16.79 1.29 -9.48
C LYS A 696 17.83 1.01 -10.56
N GLU A 697 17.42 1.02 -11.84
CA GLU A 697 18.32 0.87 -12.98
C GLU A 697 19.48 1.89 -12.94
N ILE A 698 19.15 3.15 -12.68
CA ILE A 698 20.14 4.24 -12.63
C ILE A 698 21.07 4.11 -11.42
N LEU A 699 20.51 3.81 -10.23
CA LEU A 699 21.32 3.62 -9.02
C LEU A 699 22.30 2.45 -9.20
N GLU A 700 21.86 1.34 -9.80
CA GLU A 700 22.73 0.20 -10.12
C GLU A 700 23.83 0.57 -11.12
N ALA A 701 23.51 1.34 -12.15
CA ALA A 701 24.50 1.81 -13.12
C ALA A 701 25.55 2.73 -12.47
N ARG A 702 25.14 3.59 -11.54
CA ARG A 702 26.01 4.53 -10.81
C ARG A 702 26.89 3.87 -9.75
N GLU A 703 26.39 2.83 -9.09
CA GLU A 703 27.18 2.01 -8.16
C GLU A 703 28.26 1.19 -8.88
N GLY A 704 28.09 0.95 -10.19
CA GLY A 704 28.97 0.12 -11.00
C GLY A 704 28.81 -1.38 -10.68
N PRO A 705 29.51 -2.28 -11.39
CA PRO A 705 29.55 -3.68 -10.99
C PRO A 705 30.12 -3.73 -9.57
N LEU A 706 29.30 -4.18 -8.62
CA LEU A 706 29.71 -4.50 -7.24
C LEU A 706 31.17 -4.94 -7.26
N ARG A 707 32.05 -4.23 -6.54
CA ARG A 707 33.39 -4.74 -6.25
C ARG A 707 33.19 -6.05 -5.48
N ARG A 708 33.01 -7.15 -6.21
CA ARG A 708 33.00 -8.51 -5.68
C ARG A 708 34.42 -8.75 -5.19
N GLY A 709 34.63 -8.58 -3.90
CA GLY A 709 35.86 -8.96 -3.22
C GLY A 709 36.22 -7.99 -2.09
N LEU A 710 35.92 -8.38 -0.85
CA LEU A 710 36.83 -9.18 -0.04
C LEU A 710 36.04 -10.00 0.98
#